data_AF-G3JP28-F1
#
_entry.id   AF-G3JP28-F1
#
_cell.length_a   1.000
_cell.length_b   1.000
_cell.length_c   1.000
_cell.angle_alpha   90.00
_cell.angle_beta   90.00
_cell.angle_gamma   90.00
#
_symmetry.space_group_name_H-M   'P 1'
#
loop_
_entity.id
_entity.type
_entity.pdbx_description
1 polymer ?
#
loop_
_entity_poly.entity_id
_entity_poly.type
_entity_poly.pdbx_seq_one_letter_code
_entity_poly.pdbx_strand_id
1 'polypeptide(L)'
;MTAVEAFASRCRFGSRITLGLSSTVSPPQPAIAPRHSARPPKKPVSSLLARFESMNNAPPQSSSAIPRSPAPKPDRLRSFKTTAETAVPPSLSTQKFLPPPTRNRSKTLESKNSDKGDHSTSSSPEPKGPAEESSLPNIASINRRAPYVKKGCCDIQTRYEPKRFDVCGDVVCTSGSFTRGWNTMDGEQFMSLAHTEGVRATAIIFKPGADPDTEGTRIWIGMNSGDMMEVDIASSRIVCNKPGAHGRYEIIAAYRYLNEIWTLDESGCLHIWGPDEDGIPNLNKSPTQSYKVPKGHTFSLVADSQLWFATSKVIRVFEPSLDGSTTFQVLTKPLVTEGTADITSGTTMEAHPGKVFFGHVDGKVSIYSTSDYSCQKVLHISGWKINTMAAVGADLWVGYSTGKVSIYDTKKQPWVTKKEWQAHDSGIYQLKADVTAPYRIERAQVVSIGHDGMVKFWDALLQDDQLEESLKSNEIKYCQFNDLSLLVMSWNAGASTPHNLRYSDGDSSFFQEFVQTSGSPDILVFGFQELVDLEDKTATAKRFLKSKKKDSSDSENMSHRYRDWRDFLLRTLDECAPQGHLYQLLYNAPLVGLFTCIFVKSSLQGRIRNLQGAEVKRGMGGLHGNKGAIAVRFQVDDSSLCFVNCHLAAGQTQTSSRHNDIAAILDAPLFSTERDASARQDYYRGGGDGTLIVDHEICVINGDLNYRIDTMSRDTVVKAVQQNNLGKLRDRDQLLVSRRKNPAFRLRAFEELPLDFAPTYKYDVGTDRYDTSEKRRSPAWCDRLLYRANGKIEQLDYGRHEIKLSDHRPVSGSFRLHVKNVDERKRAQVVMEAYNSFEDVRQKHLEDAKIHYLVVTCGFDEPTKKEAHG
;
A
#
# COMPACT_ATOMS: atom_id res chain seq x y z
N MET A 1 6.00 32.42 -55.73
CA MET A 1 5.70 33.76 -56.29
C MET A 1 5.26 34.68 -55.15
N THR A 2 5.15 35.99 -55.39
CA THR A 2 5.34 37.04 -54.38
C THR A 2 4.09 37.87 -54.04
N ALA A 3 3.82 38.03 -52.74
CA ALA A 3 3.13 39.13 -52.03
C ALA A 3 2.90 38.62 -50.58
N VAL A 4 3.32 39.22 -49.46
CA VAL A 4 3.93 40.52 -49.15
C VAL A 4 3.00 41.74 -49.36
N GLU A 5 2.74 42.42 -48.24
CA GLU A 5 1.87 43.60 -48.01
C GLU A 5 0.34 43.39 -47.99
N ALA A 6 -0.31 44.21 -47.14
CA ALA A 6 -1.69 44.11 -46.63
C ALA A 6 -2.00 42.83 -45.79
N PHE A 7 -2.76 42.88 -44.69
CA PHE A 7 -3.61 43.95 -44.17
C PHE A 7 -3.50 44.09 -42.64
N ALA A 8 -3.16 45.28 -42.13
CA ALA A 8 -3.13 45.58 -40.71
C ALA A 8 -4.15 46.67 -40.36
N SER A 9 -5.36 46.28 -39.94
CA SER A 9 -6.38 47.24 -39.46
C SER A 9 -7.47 46.57 -38.60
N ARG A 10 -7.28 46.61 -37.27
CA ARG A 10 -8.29 46.88 -36.21
C ARG A 10 -7.81 46.43 -34.82
N CYS A 11 -6.96 47.24 -34.19
CA CYS A 11 -6.87 47.35 -32.71
C CYS A 11 -6.03 48.58 -32.32
N ARG A 12 -6.69 49.72 -32.05
CA ARG A 12 -6.08 50.90 -31.38
C ARG A 12 -7.15 51.71 -30.65
N PHE A 13 -7.12 51.66 -29.32
CA PHE A 13 -7.50 52.65 -28.31
C PHE A 13 -7.44 51.89 -26.97
N GLY A 14 -6.78 52.30 -25.89
CA GLY A 14 -5.81 53.37 -25.57
C GLY A 14 -5.34 53.13 -24.12
N SER A 15 -4.31 53.75 -23.54
CA SER A 15 -3.36 54.77 -24.01
C SER A 15 -2.05 54.68 -23.18
N ARG A 16 -0.95 55.30 -23.65
CA ARG A 16 0.33 55.39 -22.90
C ARG A 16 0.43 56.71 -22.14
N ILE A 17 1.14 56.73 -21.02
CA ILE A 17 2.04 57.84 -20.64
C ILE A 17 3.42 57.25 -20.30
N THR A 18 4.48 57.94 -20.70
CA THR A 18 5.88 57.48 -20.63
C THR A 18 6.65 58.05 -19.44
N LEU A 19 7.64 57.29 -18.96
CA LEU A 19 8.68 57.78 -18.05
C LEU A 19 9.58 58.82 -18.75
N GLY A 20 10.11 59.76 -17.97
CA GLY A 20 11.14 60.70 -18.39
C GLY A 20 12.08 61.02 -17.21
N LEU A 21 13.38 61.13 -17.49
CA LEU A 21 14.43 61.42 -16.50
C LEU A 21 15.25 62.63 -16.97
N SER A 22 15.34 63.67 -16.15
CA SER A 22 16.50 64.57 -16.07
C SER A 22 16.44 65.41 -14.78
N SER A 23 17.56 66.05 -14.43
CA SER A 23 17.83 66.68 -13.13
C SER A 23 17.66 68.20 -13.09
N THR A 24 17.49 68.78 -11.90
CA THR A 24 18.09 70.07 -11.49
C THR A 24 18.03 70.28 -9.95
N VAL A 25 18.62 71.37 -9.44
CA VAL A 25 19.22 71.51 -8.10
C VAL A 25 18.32 72.21 -7.05
N SER A 26 18.61 71.96 -5.76
CA SER A 26 18.10 72.56 -4.48
C SER A 26 18.33 74.10 -4.35
N PRO A 27 18.04 74.83 -3.22
CA PRO A 27 17.62 74.47 -1.83
C PRO A 27 16.42 75.36 -1.31
N PRO A 28 16.15 75.65 0.00
CA PRO A 28 16.64 75.14 1.30
C PRO A 28 15.54 74.72 2.34
N GLN A 29 15.95 74.47 3.60
CA GLN A 29 15.15 74.25 4.84
C GLN A 29 14.63 75.58 5.47
N PRO A 30 13.87 75.64 6.61
CA PRO A 30 13.48 74.59 7.60
C PRO A 30 12.01 74.59 8.16
N ALA A 31 11.69 73.61 9.04
CA ALA A 31 11.04 73.76 10.38
C ALA A 31 9.86 72.81 10.77
N ILE A 32 10.12 71.94 11.78
CA ILE A 32 9.30 71.57 12.96
C ILE A 32 7.94 70.82 12.82
N ALA A 33 8.00 69.52 13.16
CA ALA A 33 7.11 68.63 13.96
C ALA A 33 5.70 69.10 14.46
N PRO A 34 4.71 68.17 14.63
CA PRO A 34 4.67 67.35 15.88
C PRO A 34 4.03 65.93 15.88
N ARG A 35 4.49 65.12 16.87
CA ARG A 35 3.80 64.04 17.63
C ARG A 35 3.41 62.69 16.98
N HIS A 36 4.02 61.62 17.52
CA HIS A 36 3.52 60.24 17.51
C HIS A 36 2.72 59.90 18.79
N SER A 37 1.93 58.82 18.74
CA SER A 37 1.49 58.05 19.92
C SER A 37 1.52 56.55 19.61
N ALA A 38 2.19 55.74 20.45
CA ALA A 38 2.29 54.28 20.28
C ALA A 38 2.24 53.56 21.64
N ARG A 39 1.63 52.36 21.68
CA ARG A 39 1.64 51.44 22.83
C ARG A 39 1.53 49.97 22.37
N PRO A 40 1.89 48.96 23.22
CA PRO A 40 2.73 47.86 22.76
C PRO A 40 2.06 46.46 22.75
N PRO A 41 2.71 45.43 22.18
CA PRO A 41 2.21 44.06 22.14
C PRO A 41 2.39 43.29 23.46
N LYS A 42 1.82 42.08 23.55
CA LYS A 42 2.08 41.09 24.62
C LYS A 42 2.43 39.71 24.03
N LYS A 43 3.25 38.94 24.77
CA LYS A 43 3.67 37.55 24.51
C LYS A 43 3.60 36.72 25.82
N PRO A 44 3.73 35.38 25.78
CA PRO A 44 3.25 34.47 26.85
C PRO A 44 4.32 34.03 27.87
N VAL A 45 3.88 33.51 29.03
CA VAL A 45 4.61 32.67 30.02
C VAL A 45 3.61 32.20 31.12
N SER A 46 3.91 31.27 32.04
CA SER A 46 4.14 29.81 31.90
C SER A 46 4.40 29.16 33.27
N SER A 47 3.80 27.98 33.53
CA SER A 47 4.24 26.86 34.41
C SER A 47 4.77 27.05 35.85
N LEU A 48 4.40 26.08 36.72
CA LEU A 48 5.12 25.47 37.88
C LEU A 48 4.49 25.52 39.30
N LEU A 49 4.22 24.31 39.81
CA LEU A 49 4.38 23.75 41.18
C LEU A 49 4.41 24.67 42.44
N ALA A 50 3.58 24.36 43.46
CA ALA A 50 3.98 23.57 44.66
C ALA A 50 2.95 23.54 45.84
N ARG A 51 2.97 22.44 46.62
CA ARG A 51 2.49 22.15 48.01
C ARG A 51 1.67 23.19 48.82
N PHE A 52 0.59 22.71 49.47
CA PHE A 52 0.52 22.52 50.95
C PHE A 52 -0.61 21.54 51.35
N GLU A 53 -0.88 21.34 52.65
CA GLU A 53 -1.45 20.10 53.21
C GLU A 53 -2.84 20.22 53.90
N SER A 54 -3.61 19.12 53.82
CA SER A 54 -4.64 18.56 54.74
C SER A 54 -5.56 19.46 55.61
N MET A 55 -6.87 19.13 55.63
CA MET A 55 -7.50 18.44 56.79
C MET A 55 -8.95 17.98 56.51
N ASN A 56 -9.51 17.17 57.42
CA ASN A 56 -10.80 16.47 57.32
C ASN A 56 -12.04 17.38 57.52
N ASN A 57 -13.18 17.06 56.88
CA ASN A 57 -14.42 16.58 57.55
C ASN A 57 -15.62 16.44 56.57
N ALA A 58 -16.68 15.75 57.01
CA ALA A 58 -17.94 15.48 56.30
C ALA A 58 -19.03 15.05 57.32
N PRO A 59 -20.31 14.81 56.92
CA PRO A 59 -21.22 15.49 55.99
C PRO A 59 -22.41 16.12 56.80
N PRO A 60 -23.66 16.42 56.29
CA PRO A 60 -24.65 15.41 55.84
C PRO A 60 -25.72 15.78 54.76
N GLN A 61 -26.13 14.76 53.98
CA GLN A 61 -27.51 14.38 53.54
C GLN A 61 -28.46 15.23 52.66
N SER A 62 -29.25 14.48 51.85
CA SER A 62 -30.57 14.76 51.22
C SER A 62 -30.64 15.69 49.99
N SER A 63 -31.45 15.46 48.94
CA SER A 63 -32.30 14.28 48.56
C SER A 63 -32.69 14.27 47.07
N SER A 64 -32.73 13.07 46.44
CA SER A 64 -33.62 12.59 45.32
C SER A 64 -33.89 13.45 44.05
N ALA A 65 -34.11 12.93 42.82
CA ALA A 65 -33.97 11.62 42.13
C ALA A 65 -34.39 11.83 40.62
N ILE A 66 -34.51 10.89 39.65
CA ILE A 66 -34.33 9.42 39.64
C ILE A 66 -33.37 8.93 38.50
N PRO A 67 -33.72 8.82 37.18
CA PRO A 67 -33.18 7.70 36.38
C PRO A 67 -32.48 8.01 35.03
N ARG A 68 -31.42 7.24 34.74
CA ARG A 68 -31.11 6.69 33.41
C ARG A 68 -30.74 5.21 33.56
N SER A 69 -31.08 4.39 32.57
CA SER A 69 -30.90 2.93 32.60
C SER A 69 -29.47 2.48 32.18
N PRO A 70 -28.94 1.36 32.71
CA PRO A 70 -27.60 0.86 32.40
C PRO A 70 -27.57 -0.21 31.29
N ALA A 71 -26.41 -0.34 30.64
CA ALA A 71 -26.12 -1.41 29.68
C ALA A 71 -25.61 -2.70 30.38
N PRO A 72 -25.82 -3.91 29.80
CA PRO A 72 -25.51 -5.19 30.43
C PRO A 72 -24.01 -5.57 30.38
N LYS A 73 -23.63 -6.55 31.21
CA LYS A 73 -22.30 -7.20 31.24
C LYS A 73 -22.43 -8.70 30.96
N PRO A 74 -21.38 -9.38 30.47
CA PRO A 74 -21.43 -10.81 30.12
C PRO A 74 -21.25 -11.73 31.34
N ASP A 75 -21.95 -12.86 31.32
CA ASP A 75 -21.93 -13.87 32.39
C ASP A 75 -20.91 -14.99 32.19
N ARG A 76 -20.61 -15.73 33.26
CA ARG A 76 -19.62 -16.84 33.27
C ARG A 76 -20.30 -18.22 33.36
N LEU A 77 -19.71 -19.21 32.68
CA LEU A 77 -20.13 -20.61 32.78
C LEU A 77 -19.95 -21.17 34.21
N ARG A 78 -20.82 -22.12 34.57
CA ARG A 78 -20.62 -23.12 35.64
C ARG A 78 -20.92 -24.53 35.10
N SER A 79 -20.24 -25.51 35.67
CA SER A 79 -20.27 -26.93 35.29
C SER A 79 -21.14 -27.77 36.21
N PHE A 80 -21.73 -28.87 35.71
CA PHE A 80 -22.31 -29.95 36.53
C PHE A 80 -22.07 -31.35 35.93
N LYS A 81 -22.45 -32.38 36.71
CA LYS A 81 -22.29 -33.83 36.50
C LYS A 81 -23.57 -34.54 37.04
N THR A 82 -23.79 -35.87 36.99
CA THR A 82 -22.94 -37.05 36.69
C THR A 82 -23.83 -38.22 36.23
N THR A 83 -23.22 -39.37 35.91
CA THR A 83 -23.80 -40.74 36.01
C THR A 83 -24.90 -41.14 35.02
N ALA A 84 -25.21 -42.43 34.98
CA ALA A 84 -25.97 -43.13 33.94
C ALA A 84 -26.59 -44.43 34.51
N GLU A 85 -27.55 -45.06 33.81
CA GLU A 85 -27.78 -46.52 33.88
C GLU A 85 -28.56 -47.10 32.67
N THR A 86 -28.77 -48.41 32.68
CA THR A 86 -28.88 -49.34 31.52
C THR A 86 -30.28 -49.70 30.96
N ALA A 87 -30.35 -50.06 29.66
CA ALA A 87 -31.09 -51.23 29.13
C ALA A 87 -30.73 -51.55 27.64
N VAL A 88 -30.37 -52.80 27.28
CA VAL A 88 -30.04 -53.29 25.90
C VAL A 88 -30.27 -54.80 25.77
N PRO A 89 -31.15 -55.31 24.86
CA PRO A 89 -30.73 -56.04 23.62
C PRO A 89 -31.80 -55.95 22.48
N PRO A 90 -31.82 -56.79 21.39
CA PRO A 90 -30.75 -57.51 20.64
C PRO A 90 -30.47 -56.86 19.26
N SER A 91 -29.27 -56.91 18.64
CA SER A 91 -28.59 -58.04 17.93
C SER A 91 -29.31 -58.49 16.64
N LEU A 92 -28.71 -58.81 15.48
CA LEU A 92 -27.36 -59.24 15.01
C LEU A 92 -27.11 -58.69 13.55
N SER A 93 -25.97 -58.76 12.82
CA SER A 93 -24.58 -59.24 13.02
C SER A 93 -23.56 -58.41 12.17
N THR A 94 -22.67 -59.02 11.35
CA THR A 94 -21.62 -58.40 10.52
C THR A 94 -21.19 -59.27 9.32
N GLN A 95 -20.78 -58.69 8.17
CA GLN A 95 -19.70 -59.25 7.31
C GLN A 95 -19.13 -58.24 6.28
N LYS A 96 -18.09 -58.64 5.52
CA LYS A 96 -17.25 -57.82 4.60
C LYS A 96 -17.50 -58.19 3.11
N PHE A 97 -17.07 -57.37 2.14
CA PHE A 97 -16.05 -57.71 1.11
C PHE A 97 -15.95 -56.70 -0.08
N LEU A 98 -14.70 -56.46 -0.53
CA LEU A 98 -14.13 -56.04 -1.84
C LEU A 98 -14.86 -55.16 -2.90
N PRO A 99 -14.10 -54.28 -3.62
CA PRO A 99 -14.48 -53.69 -4.91
C PRO A 99 -13.90 -54.46 -6.13
N PRO A 100 -14.58 -54.46 -7.29
CA PRO A 100 -13.98 -54.03 -8.57
C PRO A 100 -15.05 -53.40 -9.53
N PRO A 101 -14.86 -53.15 -10.86
CA PRO A 101 -13.68 -53.33 -11.72
C PRO A 101 -13.29 -52.16 -12.65
N THR A 102 -12.10 -52.25 -13.24
CA THR A 102 -11.63 -51.48 -14.42
C THR A 102 -11.73 -52.29 -15.71
N ARG A 103 -11.83 -51.66 -16.90
CA ARG A 103 -11.71 -52.37 -18.20
C ARG A 103 -11.00 -51.56 -19.31
N ASN A 104 -9.73 -51.92 -19.55
CA ASN A 104 -9.04 -52.21 -20.82
C ASN A 104 -9.55 -51.68 -22.20
N ARG A 105 -8.74 -51.48 -23.26
CA ARG A 105 -7.26 -51.42 -23.50
C ARG A 105 -6.96 -51.51 -25.02
N SER A 106 -6.23 -50.58 -25.65
CA SER A 106 -5.40 -50.87 -26.86
C SER A 106 -4.56 -49.68 -27.38
N LYS A 107 -3.60 -49.81 -28.34
CA LYS A 107 -2.37 -50.64 -28.41
C LYS A 107 -1.54 -50.38 -29.71
N THR A 108 -0.44 -49.61 -29.67
CA THR A 108 0.65 -49.55 -30.71
C THR A 108 1.77 -48.60 -30.21
N LEU A 109 2.97 -48.52 -30.81
CA LEU A 109 4.00 -49.59 -31.01
C LEU A 109 5.40 -48.91 -31.10
N GLU A 110 6.48 -49.68 -31.07
CA GLU A 110 7.88 -49.20 -30.89
C GLU A 110 8.57 -48.70 -32.17
N SER A 111 9.61 -47.86 -32.01
CA SER A 111 10.86 -47.95 -32.78
C SER A 111 12.04 -47.38 -31.98
N LYS A 112 13.29 -47.69 -32.39
CA LYS A 112 14.56 -47.28 -31.75
C LYS A 112 15.51 -46.64 -32.78
N ASN A 113 16.60 -46.04 -32.26
CA ASN A 113 17.88 -45.64 -32.91
C ASN A 113 18.09 -44.11 -33.02
N SER A 114 19.31 -43.56 -33.00
CA SER A 114 20.60 -44.03 -32.42
C SER A 114 21.70 -42.94 -32.52
N ASP A 115 22.57 -42.85 -31.51
CA ASP A 115 23.99 -42.42 -31.56
C ASP A 115 24.43 -41.01 -32.06
N LYS A 116 25.19 -40.35 -31.15
CA LYS A 116 26.41 -39.51 -31.36
C LYS A 116 26.36 -38.12 -32.04
N GLY A 117 27.13 -37.21 -31.44
CA GLY A 117 27.55 -35.91 -32.00
C GLY A 117 28.01 -34.94 -30.91
N ASP A 118 29.30 -34.93 -30.57
CA ASP A 118 29.88 -33.90 -29.69
C ASP A 118 30.00 -32.55 -30.40
N HIS A 119 29.86 -31.45 -29.65
CA HIS A 119 30.87 -30.38 -29.58
C HIS A 119 30.58 -29.42 -28.43
N SER A 120 31.64 -28.82 -27.87
CA SER A 120 31.61 -28.00 -26.66
C SER A 120 31.84 -26.50 -26.93
N THR A 121 31.10 -25.66 -26.22
CA THR A 121 31.46 -24.26 -25.93
C THR A 121 30.92 -23.89 -24.55
N SER A 122 31.73 -23.22 -23.73
CA SER A 122 31.37 -22.88 -22.34
C SER A 122 30.51 -21.61 -22.24
N SER A 123 29.38 -21.71 -21.57
CA SER A 123 28.62 -20.59 -21.04
C SER A 123 28.08 -20.91 -19.63
N SER A 124 27.90 -19.87 -18.81
CA SER A 124 27.55 -20.00 -17.40
C SER A 124 26.17 -20.63 -17.19
N PRO A 125 25.97 -21.47 -16.15
CA PRO A 125 24.67 -22.09 -15.88
C PRO A 125 23.67 -21.08 -15.32
N GLU A 126 22.87 -20.47 -16.19
CA GLU A 126 21.63 -19.80 -15.78
C GLU A 126 20.69 -20.81 -15.08
N PRO A 127 20.11 -20.49 -13.91
CA PRO A 127 19.22 -21.39 -13.20
C PRO A 127 17.82 -21.44 -13.85
N LYS A 128 17.73 -22.04 -15.04
CA LYS A 128 16.48 -22.24 -15.81
C LYS A 128 15.61 -23.35 -15.24
N GLY A 129 15.02 -23.09 -14.07
CA GLY A 129 13.71 -23.65 -13.73
C GLY A 129 12.59 -22.73 -14.28
N PRO A 130 11.41 -23.26 -14.63
CA PRO A 130 10.24 -22.42 -14.92
C PRO A 130 9.79 -21.76 -13.62
N ALA A 131 10.14 -20.49 -13.42
CA ALA A 131 9.58 -19.71 -12.34
C ALA A 131 8.07 -19.53 -12.58
N GLU A 132 7.24 -19.89 -11.60
CA GLU A 132 5.84 -19.47 -11.58
C GLU A 132 5.83 -17.93 -11.59
N GLU A 133 5.32 -17.30 -12.66
CA GLU A 133 5.12 -15.84 -12.68
C GLU A 133 4.32 -15.44 -11.43
N SER A 134 4.87 -14.57 -10.59
CA SER A 134 4.20 -14.22 -9.34
C SER A 134 2.90 -13.47 -9.64
N SER A 135 1.77 -14.10 -9.34
CA SER A 135 0.42 -13.55 -9.52
C SER A 135 0.07 -12.41 -8.54
N LEU A 136 1.06 -11.90 -7.81
CA LEU A 136 0.99 -10.86 -6.80
C LEU A 136 1.84 -9.65 -7.25
N PRO A 137 1.29 -8.42 -7.29
CA PRO A 137 2.04 -7.22 -7.67
C PRO A 137 3.28 -6.98 -6.79
N ASN A 138 4.36 -6.45 -7.40
CA ASN A 138 5.57 -6.03 -6.72
C ASN A 138 5.30 -4.76 -5.89
N ILE A 139 5.72 -4.75 -4.63
CA ILE A 139 5.48 -3.67 -3.66
C ILE A 139 6.76 -2.98 -3.15
N ALA A 140 7.95 -3.31 -3.66
CA ALA A 140 9.21 -2.81 -3.11
C ALA A 140 9.31 -1.27 -3.13
N SER A 141 8.92 -0.65 -4.25
CA SER A 141 8.99 0.79 -4.54
C SER A 141 7.74 1.60 -4.17
N ILE A 142 6.76 1.02 -3.48
CA ILE A 142 5.45 1.64 -3.23
C ILE A 142 5.54 3.03 -2.56
N ASN A 143 4.75 3.99 -3.06
CA ASN A 143 4.68 5.36 -2.57
C ASN A 143 3.43 5.61 -1.70
N ARG A 144 3.60 6.32 -0.57
CA ARG A 144 2.55 6.60 0.44
C ARG A 144 2.11 8.07 0.56
N ARG A 145 2.72 9.00 -0.18
CA ARG A 145 2.30 10.41 -0.27
C ARG A 145 1.06 10.49 -1.15
N ALA A 146 -0.05 11.05 -0.66
CA ALA A 146 -1.29 11.18 -1.43
C ALA A 146 -1.09 12.08 -2.69
N PRO A 147 -1.62 11.70 -3.88
CA PRO A 147 -1.46 12.47 -5.11
C PRO A 147 -2.52 13.57 -5.21
N TYR A 148 -2.34 14.67 -4.49
CA TYR A 148 -3.25 15.82 -4.59
C TYR A 148 -3.01 16.65 -5.86
N VAL A 149 -4.11 17.14 -6.46
CA VAL A 149 -4.08 18.10 -7.58
C VAL A 149 -3.30 19.37 -7.20
N LYS A 150 -2.53 19.93 -8.13
CA LYS A 150 -1.69 21.12 -7.88
C LYS A 150 -2.41 22.46 -8.01
N LYS A 151 -3.59 22.46 -8.65
CA LYS A 151 -4.44 23.62 -8.88
C LYS A 151 -5.88 23.21 -8.57
N GLY A 152 -6.64 24.12 -7.98
CA GLY A 152 -8.04 23.90 -7.60
C GLY A 152 -8.21 23.28 -6.21
N CYS A 153 -9.39 22.75 -5.93
CA CYS A 153 -9.75 22.22 -4.62
C CYS A 153 -9.32 20.74 -4.47
N CYS A 154 -8.76 20.37 -3.32
CA CYS A 154 -8.31 19.00 -3.06
C CYS A 154 -9.42 18.11 -2.48
N ASP A 155 -10.30 18.65 -1.63
CA ASP A 155 -11.47 17.93 -1.12
C ASP A 155 -12.62 18.83 -0.66
N ILE A 156 -13.83 18.25 -0.62
CA ILE A 156 -15.10 18.93 -0.32
C ILE A 156 -15.88 18.08 0.67
N GLN A 157 -16.13 18.61 1.88
CA GLN A 157 -17.07 18.00 2.83
C GLN A 157 -18.50 18.32 2.40
N THR A 158 -19.22 17.31 1.92
CA THR A 158 -20.55 17.50 1.31
C THR A 158 -21.67 17.83 2.31
N ARG A 159 -21.44 17.57 3.60
CA ARG A 159 -22.39 17.76 4.72
C ARG A 159 -23.68 16.92 4.61
N TYR A 160 -23.58 15.73 4.04
CA TYR A 160 -24.57 14.63 4.09
C TYR A 160 -23.88 13.30 3.72
N GLU A 161 -24.64 12.22 3.51
CA GLU A 161 -24.13 10.93 3.00
C GLU A 161 -24.50 10.71 1.51
N PRO A 162 -23.79 11.32 0.54
CA PRO A 162 -23.92 10.96 -0.86
C PRO A 162 -23.34 9.56 -1.13
N LYS A 163 -24.01 8.79 -2.00
CA LYS A 163 -23.64 7.40 -2.35
C LYS A 163 -23.37 7.22 -3.85
N ARG A 164 -23.49 8.32 -4.59
CA ARG A 164 -23.17 8.50 -6.00
C ARG A 164 -22.62 9.91 -6.22
N PHE A 165 -21.77 10.05 -7.21
CA PHE A 165 -21.53 11.33 -7.86
C PHE A 165 -21.39 11.13 -9.36
N ASP A 166 -21.52 12.22 -10.11
CA ASP A 166 -20.89 12.34 -11.41
C ASP A 166 -20.06 13.63 -11.49
N VAL A 167 -19.10 13.69 -12.40
CA VAL A 167 -18.17 14.82 -12.57
C VAL A 167 -18.02 15.20 -14.04
N CYS A 168 -17.97 16.51 -14.30
CA CYS A 168 -17.69 17.12 -15.59
C CYS A 168 -16.74 18.32 -15.38
N GLY A 169 -15.43 18.04 -15.20
CA GLY A 169 -14.36 19.03 -15.20
C GLY A 169 -14.39 19.97 -13.99
N ASP A 170 -14.84 21.20 -14.24
CA ASP A 170 -15.09 22.26 -13.25
C ASP A 170 -16.28 21.94 -12.33
N VAL A 171 -17.17 21.02 -12.70
CA VAL A 171 -18.37 20.69 -11.92
C VAL A 171 -18.36 19.25 -11.41
N VAL A 172 -18.67 19.05 -10.12
CA VAL A 172 -19.04 17.74 -9.55
C VAL A 172 -20.45 17.78 -8.96
N CYS A 173 -21.27 16.77 -9.24
CA CYS A 173 -22.63 16.66 -8.72
C CYS A 173 -22.77 15.39 -7.86
N THR A 174 -23.02 15.56 -6.56
CA THR A 174 -23.18 14.47 -5.59
C THR A 174 -24.65 14.15 -5.35
N SER A 175 -25.01 12.89 -5.09
CA SER A 175 -26.41 12.44 -4.95
C SER A 175 -26.65 11.47 -3.79
N GLY A 176 -27.81 11.63 -3.15
CA GLY A 176 -28.31 10.86 -2.01
C GLY A 176 -29.69 11.38 -1.58
N SER A 177 -29.87 11.75 -0.30
CA SER A 177 -31.06 12.50 0.17
C SER A 177 -31.13 13.95 -0.34
N PHE A 178 -29.99 14.49 -0.79
CA PHE A 178 -29.89 15.72 -1.56
C PHE A 178 -29.14 15.43 -2.86
N THR A 179 -29.36 16.24 -3.89
CA THR A 179 -28.42 16.40 -5.00
C THR A 179 -27.76 17.77 -4.90
N ARG A 180 -26.43 17.83 -4.87
CA ARG A 180 -25.66 19.07 -4.71
C ARG A 180 -24.60 19.19 -5.78
N GLY A 181 -24.51 20.37 -6.37
CA GLY A 181 -23.49 20.74 -7.35
C GLY A 181 -22.42 21.60 -6.69
N TRP A 182 -21.15 21.25 -6.96
CA TRP A 182 -19.97 21.88 -6.38
C TRP A 182 -18.96 22.20 -7.48
N ASN A 183 -18.27 23.32 -7.35
CA ASN A 183 -17.16 23.68 -8.24
C ASN A 183 -15.86 22.97 -7.78
N THR A 184 -15.15 22.30 -8.69
CA THR A 184 -13.92 21.53 -8.40
C THR A 184 -12.66 22.39 -8.28
N MET A 185 -12.77 23.70 -8.49
CA MET A 185 -11.66 24.66 -8.43
C MET A 185 -11.58 25.41 -7.10
N ASP A 186 -12.70 25.75 -6.49
CA ASP A 186 -12.77 26.44 -5.18
C ASP A 186 -13.47 25.61 -4.09
N GLY A 187 -14.29 24.63 -4.45
CA GLY A 187 -15.09 23.83 -3.54
C GLY A 187 -16.45 24.44 -3.17
N GLU A 188 -16.86 25.55 -3.80
CA GLU A 188 -18.12 26.22 -3.49
C GLU A 188 -19.35 25.44 -3.99
N GLN A 189 -20.41 25.45 -3.19
CA GLN A 189 -21.66 24.72 -3.44
C GLN A 189 -22.70 25.63 -4.12
N PHE A 190 -22.69 25.67 -5.45
CA PHE A 190 -23.61 26.51 -6.22
C PHE A 190 -25.05 25.95 -6.31
N MET A 191 -25.24 24.63 -6.15
CA MET A 191 -26.55 23.96 -6.24
C MET A 191 -26.84 23.10 -5.01
N SER A 192 -28.08 23.13 -4.51
CA SER A 192 -28.59 22.12 -3.57
C SER A 192 -30.09 21.86 -3.75
N LEU A 193 -30.42 20.75 -4.39
CA LEU A 193 -31.78 20.21 -4.51
C LEU A 193 -32.06 19.21 -3.37
N ALA A 194 -33.18 19.39 -2.67
CA ALA A 194 -33.67 18.46 -1.66
C ALA A 194 -34.69 17.49 -2.29
N HIS A 195 -34.56 16.20 -2.00
CA HIS A 195 -35.55 15.19 -2.40
C HIS A 195 -36.65 15.09 -1.33
N THR A 196 -37.83 14.57 -1.71
CA THR A 196 -38.96 14.40 -0.79
C THR A 196 -38.67 13.32 0.27
N GLU A 197 -39.38 13.37 1.40
CA GLU A 197 -39.16 12.42 2.50
C GLU A 197 -39.36 10.96 2.04
N GLY A 198 -38.39 10.09 2.34
CA GLY A 198 -38.34 8.70 1.87
C GLY A 198 -37.81 8.51 0.44
N VAL A 199 -37.68 9.58 -0.35
CA VAL A 199 -37.10 9.56 -1.70
C VAL A 199 -35.61 9.92 -1.66
N ARG A 200 -34.82 9.26 -2.50
CA ARG A 200 -33.37 9.47 -2.63
C ARG A 200 -32.94 9.31 -4.09
N ALA A 201 -31.94 10.09 -4.50
CA ALA A 201 -31.23 9.87 -5.75
C ALA A 201 -30.28 8.65 -5.62
N THR A 202 -30.42 7.70 -6.53
CA THR A 202 -29.72 6.39 -6.55
C THR A 202 -28.90 6.18 -7.81
N ALA A 203 -29.22 6.91 -8.88
CA ALA A 203 -28.39 7.14 -10.04
C ALA A 203 -28.27 8.65 -10.33
N ILE A 204 -27.12 9.08 -10.85
CA ILE A 204 -26.90 10.41 -11.41
C ILE A 204 -25.94 10.28 -12.59
N ILE A 205 -26.17 11.06 -13.64
CA ILE A 205 -25.27 11.15 -14.80
C ILE A 205 -25.34 12.54 -15.44
N PHE A 206 -24.22 13.03 -15.95
CA PHE A 206 -24.22 14.20 -16.84
C PHE A 206 -24.86 13.87 -18.18
N LYS A 207 -25.76 14.75 -18.64
CA LYS A 207 -26.42 14.62 -19.93
C LYS A 207 -25.42 14.98 -21.06
N PRO A 208 -25.40 14.25 -22.19
CA PRO A 208 -24.71 14.71 -23.39
C PRO A 208 -25.14 16.12 -23.80
N GLY A 209 -24.15 16.96 -24.15
CA GLY A 209 -24.40 18.24 -24.81
C GLY A 209 -24.84 18.03 -26.26
N ALA A 210 -25.37 19.08 -26.89
CA ALA A 210 -25.56 19.11 -28.35
C ALA A 210 -24.23 19.41 -29.07
N ASP A 211 -23.30 20.01 -28.33
CA ASP A 211 -21.96 20.41 -28.71
C ASP A 211 -21.02 20.26 -27.49
N PRO A 212 -19.68 20.37 -27.65
CA PRO A 212 -18.74 20.23 -26.52
C PRO A 212 -18.84 21.32 -25.45
N ASP A 213 -19.36 22.51 -25.76
CA ASP A 213 -19.47 23.64 -24.83
C ASP A 213 -20.68 23.49 -23.88
N THR A 214 -21.75 22.86 -24.38
CA THR A 214 -22.98 22.54 -23.63
C THR A 214 -22.89 21.27 -22.79
N GLU A 215 -21.80 20.52 -22.88
CA GLU A 215 -21.45 19.48 -21.89
C GLU A 215 -21.39 20.07 -20.47
N GLY A 216 -21.72 19.27 -19.46
CA GLY A 216 -21.73 19.73 -18.06
C GLY A 216 -22.89 20.65 -17.67
N THR A 217 -23.74 21.10 -18.61
CA THR A 217 -24.84 22.05 -18.30
C THR A 217 -26.07 21.39 -17.66
N ARG A 218 -26.27 20.07 -17.84
CA ARG A 218 -27.43 19.35 -17.30
C ARG A 218 -27.06 17.97 -16.76
N ILE A 219 -27.81 17.53 -15.75
CA ILE A 219 -27.74 16.19 -15.16
C ILE A 219 -29.09 15.50 -15.21
N TRP A 220 -29.07 14.17 -15.37
CA TRP A 220 -30.21 13.30 -15.11
C TRP A 220 -30.03 12.62 -13.75
N ILE A 221 -31.11 12.57 -12.98
CA ILE A 221 -31.15 11.99 -11.63
C ILE A 221 -32.22 10.91 -11.61
N GLY A 222 -31.84 9.67 -11.28
CA GLY A 222 -32.74 8.54 -11.10
C GLY A 222 -32.95 8.22 -9.61
N MET A 223 -34.17 7.85 -9.24
CA MET A 223 -34.59 7.74 -7.83
C MET A 223 -34.92 6.30 -7.39
N ASN A 224 -34.97 6.07 -6.08
CA ASN A 224 -35.44 4.82 -5.48
C ASN A 224 -36.93 4.52 -5.75
N SER A 225 -37.72 5.52 -6.12
CA SER A 225 -39.12 5.37 -6.53
C SER A 225 -39.30 4.86 -7.96
N GLY A 226 -38.26 4.86 -8.79
CA GLY A 226 -38.37 4.66 -10.24
C GLY A 226 -38.66 5.93 -11.04
N ASP A 227 -38.71 7.10 -10.38
CA ASP A 227 -38.83 8.40 -11.04
C ASP A 227 -37.48 8.90 -11.58
N MET A 228 -37.52 9.76 -12.61
CA MET A 228 -36.35 10.45 -13.14
C MET A 228 -36.59 11.95 -13.31
N MET A 229 -35.56 12.77 -13.14
CA MET A 229 -35.61 14.20 -13.45
C MET A 229 -34.38 14.69 -14.23
N GLU A 230 -34.57 15.67 -15.11
CA GLU A 230 -33.50 16.45 -15.75
C GLU A 230 -33.39 17.79 -15.02
N VAL A 231 -32.18 18.16 -14.59
CA VAL A 231 -31.90 19.40 -13.85
C VAL A 231 -30.87 20.23 -14.62
N ASP A 232 -31.19 21.51 -14.81
CA ASP A 232 -30.28 22.53 -15.35
C ASP A 232 -29.38 23.07 -14.24
N ILE A 233 -28.07 23.05 -14.50
CA ILE A 233 -27.05 23.31 -13.47
C ILE A 233 -26.90 24.81 -13.19
N ALA A 234 -26.89 25.64 -14.24
CA ALA A 234 -26.69 27.08 -14.10
C ALA A 234 -27.86 27.79 -13.38
N SER A 235 -29.10 27.39 -13.67
CA SER A 235 -30.29 27.94 -13.01
C SER A 235 -30.71 27.18 -11.74
N SER A 236 -30.13 26.00 -11.49
CA SER A 236 -30.53 25.06 -10.43
C SER A 236 -32.02 24.68 -10.46
N ARG A 237 -32.59 24.49 -11.66
CA ARG A 237 -34.01 24.18 -11.88
C ARG A 237 -34.22 22.79 -12.45
N ILE A 238 -35.26 22.12 -11.98
CA ILE A 238 -35.79 20.91 -12.64
C ILE A 238 -36.42 21.36 -13.98
N VAL A 239 -35.91 20.83 -15.09
CA VAL A 239 -36.39 21.09 -16.46
C VAL A 239 -37.45 20.07 -16.87
N CYS A 240 -37.25 18.80 -16.49
CA CYS A 240 -38.19 17.71 -16.72
C CYS A 240 -38.30 16.87 -15.45
N ASN A 241 -39.52 16.42 -15.12
CA ASN A 241 -39.75 15.37 -14.13
C ASN A 241 -40.61 14.30 -14.80
N LYS A 242 -40.09 13.06 -14.88
CA LYS A 242 -40.75 11.91 -15.47
C LYS A 242 -41.10 10.91 -14.37
N PRO A 243 -42.32 10.99 -13.80
CA PRO A 243 -42.76 10.03 -12.80
C PRO A 243 -42.91 8.63 -13.42
N GLY A 244 -42.54 7.60 -12.67
CA GLY A 244 -42.66 6.21 -13.08
C GLY A 244 -41.81 5.81 -14.30
N ALA A 245 -40.70 6.51 -14.56
CA ALA A 245 -39.78 6.21 -15.67
C ALA A 245 -39.28 4.74 -15.68
N HIS A 246 -39.10 4.16 -14.49
CA HIS A 246 -38.83 2.74 -14.24
C HIS A 246 -39.97 2.08 -13.42
N GLY A 247 -41.20 2.59 -13.56
CA GLY A 247 -42.38 2.12 -12.84
C GLY A 247 -42.33 2.43 -11.34
N ARG A 248 -41.84 1.47 -10.55
CA ARG A 248 -41.74 1.56 -9.07
C ARG A 248 -40.44 0.99 -8.49
N TYR A 249 -39.44 0.78 -9.35
CA TYR A 249 -38.22 0.04 -9.03
C TYR A 249 -37.03 0.98 -8.88
N GLU A 250 -36.17 0.74 -7.90
CA GLU A 250 -34.99 1.60 -7.69
C GLU A 250 -34.09 1.61 -8.93
N ILE A 251 -33.79 2.81 -9.44
CA ILE A 251 -32.85 3.00 -10.55
C ILE A 251 -31.43 2.90 -9.97
N ILE A 252 -30.75 1.79 -10.28
CA ILE A 252 -29.48 1.40 -9.65
C ILE A 252 -28.25 1.92 -10.39
N ALA A 253 -28.37 2.22 -11.69
CA ALA A 253 -27.30 2.74 -12.52
C ALA A 253 -27.81 3.56 -13.71
N ALA A 254 -26.94 4.44 -14.20
CA ALA A 254 -27.06 5.14 -15.47
C ALA A 254 -25.70 5.14 -16.18
N TYR A 255 -25.71 5.05 -17.51
CA TYR A 255 -24.52 4.99 -18.37
C TYR A 255 -24.66 5.96 -19.53
N ARG A 256 -23.53 6.45 -20.04
CA ARG A 256 -23.44 7.16 -21.32
C ARG A 256 -22.80 6.23 -22.34
N TYR A 257 -23.36 6.21 -23.55
CA TYR A 257 -22.75 5.59 -24.71
C TYR A 257 -22.91 6.57 -25.87
N LEU A 258 -21.81 7.21 -26.30
CA LEU A 258 -21.85 8.32 -27.28
C LEU A 258 -22.83 9.43 -26.84
N ASN A 259 -23.85 9.72 -27.65
CA ASN A 259 -24.96 10.63 -27.35
C ASN A 259 -26.22 9.93 -26.82
N GLU A 260 -26.13 8.67 -26.38
CA GLU A 260 -27.19 7.94 -25.68
C GLU A 260 -26.99 7.94 -24.15
N ILE A 261 -28.09 7.87 -23.41
CA ILE A 261 -28.10 7.49 -21.99
C ILE A 261 -28.79 6.13 -21.84
N TRP A 262 -28.22 5.22 -21.06
CA TRP A 262 -28.85 3.94 -20.69
C TRP A 262 -29.14 3.93 -19.19
N THR A 263 -30.37 3.65 -18.77
CA THR A 263 -30.75 3.56 -17.35
C THR A 263 -31.23 2.16 -16.96
N LEU A 264 -30.86 1.72 -15.76
CA LEU A 264 -31.06 0.35 -15.29
C LEU A 264 -31.71 0.33 -13.89
N ASP A 265 -32.75 -0.48 -13.71
CA ASP A 265 -33.39 -0.73 -12.40
C ASP A 265 -33.13 -2.12 -11.81
N GLU A 266 -33.43 -2.26 -10.51
CA GLU A 266 -33.35 -3.52 -9.75
C GLU A 266 -34.26 -4.66 -10.29
N SER A 267 -35.28 -4.35 -11.08
CA SER A 267 -36.13 -5.35 -11.73
C SER A 267 -35.47 -5.97 -12.96
N GLY A 268 -34.36 -5.37 -13.43
CA GLY A 268 -33.68 -5.68 -14.67
C GLY A 268 -34.28 -4.98 -15.88
N CYS A 269 -35.02 -3.86 -15.74
CA CYS A 269 -35.36 -3.02 -16.88
C CYS A 269 -34.15 -2.18 -17.30
N LEU A 270 -33.77 -2.30 -18.57
CA LEU A 270 -32.79 -1.44 -19.21
C LEU A 270 -33.53 -0.56 -20.22
N HIS A 271 -33.56 0.75 -19.98
CA HIS A 271 -34.13 1.75 -20.88
C HIS A 271 -33.02 2.48 -21.62
N ILE A 272 -33.14 2.51 -22.96
CA ILE A 272 -32.21 3.19 -23.86
C ILE A 272 -32.85 4.51 -24.28
N TRP A 273 -32.16 5.62 -24.00
CA TRP A 273 -32.59 6.98 -24.33
C TRP A 273 -31.63 7.52 -25.38
N GLY A 274 -31.96 7.27 -26.65
CA GLY A 274 -31.20 7.78 -27.79
C GLY A 274 -31.44 9.26 -28.06
N PRO A 275 -30.69 9.83 -29.02
CA PRO A 275 -30.91 11.19 -29.49
C PRO A 275 -32.29 11.35 -30.13
N ASP A 276 -32.85 12.57 -30.04
CA ASP A 276 -34.03 12.97 -30.79
C ASP A 276 -33.72 14.04 -31.86
N GLU A 277 -34.71 14.85 -32.26
CA GLU A 277 -34.57 15.93 -33.24
C GLU A 277 -33.50 16.97 -32.86
N ASP A 278 -33.21 17.16 -31.56
CA ASP A 278 -32.16 18.06 -31.06
C ASP A 278 -30.77 17.36 -30.98
N GLY A 279 -30.65 16.11 -31.45
CA GLY A 279 -29.40 15.33 -31.45
C GLY A 279 -28.98 14.76 -30.09
N ILE A 280 -29.81 14.94 -29.05
CA ILE A 280 -29.51 14.61 -27.65
C ILE A 280 -30.64 13.81 -26.97
N PRO A 281 -30.39 13.09 -25.86
CA PRO A 281 -31.42 12.36 -25.14
C PRO A 281 -32.52 13.27 -24.57
N ASN A 282 -33.79 12.88 -24.69
CA ASN A 282 -34.91 13.72 -24.24
C ASN A 282 -35.82 12.99 -23.25
N LEU A 283 -35.71 13.34 -21.96
CA LEU A 283 -36.45 12.70 -20.88
C LEU A 283 -37.98 12.91 -20.97
N ASN A 284 -38.45 13.91 -21.72
CA ASN A 284 -39.89 14.13 -21.94
C ASN A 284 -40.49 13.03 -22.82
N LYS A 285 -39.77 12.57 -23.85
CA LYS A 285 -40.17 11.47 -24.74
C LYS A 285 -40.10 10.11 -24.02
N SER A 286 -40.67 9.06 -24.60
CA SER A 286 -40.49 7.69 -24.07
C SER A 286 -39.04 7.21 -24.29
N PRO A 287 -38.55 6.18 -23.55
CA PRO A 287 -37.33 5.47 -23.95
C PRO A 287 -37.43 5.02 -25.41
N THR A 288 -36.35 5.18 -26.17
CA THR A 288 -36.27 4.76 -27.58
C THR A 288 -36.44 3.25 -27.69
N GLN A 289 -35.80 2.49 -26.78
CA GLN A 289 -35.94 1.04 -26.70
C GLN A 289 -35.89 0.57 -25.24
N SER A 290 -36.50 -0.59 -24.95
CA SER A 290 -36.60 -1.17 -23.62
C SER A 290 -36.29 -2.67 -23.62
N TYR A 291 -35.32 -3.08 -22.80
CA TYR A 291 -34.88 -4.46 -22.68
C TYR A 291 -35.02 -5.03 -21.25
N LYS A 292 -34.92 -6.35 -21.12
CA LYS A 292 -34.85 -7.04 -19.82
C LYS A 292 -33.55 -7.84 -19.64
N VAL A 293 -32.82 -7.50 -18.59
CA VAL A 293 -31.66 -8.26 -18.07
C VAL A 293 -32.06 -9.03 -16.80
N PRO A 294 -31.28 -10.02 -16.33
CA PRO A 294 -31.57 -10.73 -15.09
C PRO A 294 -31.56 -9.84 -13.84
N LYS A 295 -32.29 -10.25 -12.81
CA LYS A 295 -32.27 -9.61 -11.48
C LYS A 295 -31.01 -9.99 -10.70
N GLY A 296 -30.73 -9.23 -9.64
CA GLY A 296 -29.56 -9.45 -8.79
C GLY A 296 -28.27 -8.89 -9.40
N HIS A 297 -28.34 -7.65 -9.90
CA HIS A 297 -27.17 -6.85 -10.25
C HIS A 297 -26.22 -6.73 -9.05
N THR A 298 -24.92 -6.92 -9.27
CA THR A 298 -23.87 -6.54 -8.32
C THR A 298 -22.92 -5.50 -8.90
N PHE A 299 -22.72 -5.51 -10.23
CA PHE A 299 -21.99 -4.48 -10.96
C PHE A 299 -22.32 -4.54 -12.46
N SER A 300 -22.19 -3.42 -13.18
CA SER A 300 -22.14 -3.42 -14.64
C SER A 300 -21.42 -2.18 -15.20
N LEU A 301 -20.82 -2.32 -16.38
CA LEU A 301 -20.22 -1.23 -17.17
C LEU A 301 -20.62 -1.33 -18.65
N VAL A 302 -20.39 -0.27 -19.40
CA VAL A 302 -20.43 -0.30 -20.88
C VAL A 302 -18.99 -0.35 -21.42
N ALA A 303 -18.73 -1.24 -22.36
CA ALA A 303 -17.47 -1.40 -23.07
C ALA A 303 -17.75 -1.89 -24.49
N ASP A 304 -17.08 -1.33 -25.50
CA ASP A 304 -17.18 -1.73 -26.91
C ASP A 304 -18.64 -1.92 -27.40
N SER A 305 -19.50 -0.93 -27.15
CA SER A 305 -20.96 -0.91 -27.40
C SER A 305 -21.82 -1.93 -26.62
N GLN A 306 -21.24 -2.65 -25.67
CA GLN A 306 -21.91 -3.72 -24.92
C GLN A 306 -22.05 -3.41 -23.42
N LEU A 307 -23.18 -3.76 -22.84
CA LEU A 307 -23.41 -3.78 -21.39
C LEU A 307 -22.87 -5.08 -20.80
N TRP A 308 -21.74 -5.00 -20.09
CA TRP A 308 -21.17 -6.09 -19.32
C TRP A 308 -21.80 -6.12 -17.92
N PHE A 309 -22.61 -7.14 -17.66
CA PHE A 309 -23.52 -7.22 -16.52
C PHE A 309 -23.17 -8.38 -15.57
N ALA A 310 -22.88 -8.07 -14.30
CA ALA A 310 -22.53 -9.06 -13.29
C ALA A 310 -23.66 -9.30 -12.27
N THR A 311 -23.89 -10.58 -11.99
CA THR A 311 -24.69 -11.10 -10.87
C THR A 311 -23.77 -11.95 -10.01
N SER A 312 -23.37 -11.46 -8.83
CA SER A 312 -22.35 -12.13 -8.00
C SER A 312 -21.06 -12.29 -8.83
N LYS A 313 -20.63 -13.51 -9.14
CA LYS A 313 -19.46 -13.83 -9.99
C LYS A 313 -19.81 -14.23 -11.43
N VAL A 314 -21.07 -14.07 -11.83
CA VAL A 314 -21.63 -14.52 -13.11
C VAL A 314 -21.82 -13.32 -14.03
N ILE A 315 -21.04 -13.25 -15.11
CA ILE A 315 -21.11 -12.16 -16.10
C ILE A 315 -21.99 -12.59 -17.27
N ARG A 316 -22.81 -11.67 -17.77
CA ARG A 316 -23.48 -11.73 -19.07
C ARG A 316 -23.14 -10.48 -19.86
N VAL A 317 -23.15 -10.61 -21.18
CA VAL A 317 -22.87 -9.50 -22.10
C VAL A 317 -24.12 -9.28 -22.94
N PHE A 318 -24.55 -8.02 -23.00
CA PHE A 318 -25.73 -7.58 -23.75
C PHE A 318 -25.34 -6.45 -24.71
N GLU A 319 -26.02 -6.38 -25.85
CA GLU A 319 -25.72 -5.43 -26.94
C GLU A 319 -27.01 -4.70 -27.33
N PRO A 320 -27.34 -3.58 -26.65
CA PRO A 320 -28.52 -2.78 -26.96
C PRO A 320 -28.42 -2.13 -28.34
N SER A 321 -29.57 -1.84 -28.95
CA SER A 321 -29.68 -1.03 -30.16
C SER A 321 -30.91 -0.12 -30.09
N LEU A 322 -30.85 1.03 -30.77
CA LEU A 322 -31.96 2.00 -30.82
C LEU A 322 -33.15 1.47 -31.64
N ASP A 323 -32.90 0.63 -32.64
CA ASP A 323 -33.90 0.04 -33.53
C ASP A 323 -34.29 -1.41 -33.15
N GLY A 324 -33.56 -2.05 -32.24
CA GLY A 324 -33.76 -3.45 -31.88
C GLY A 324 -33.20 -4.46 -32.89
N SER A 325 -32.34 -4.04 -33.83
CA SER A 325 -31.75 -4.92 -34.85
C SER A 325 -30.71 -5.91 -34.31
N THR A 326 -30.04 -5.58 -33.20
CA THR A 326 -28.99 -6.41 -32.60
C THR A 326 -29.56 -7.61 -31.82
N THR A 327 -28.79 -8.70 -31.76
CA THR A 327 -29.13 -9.85 -30.90
C THR A 327 -28.80 -9.49 -29.45
N PHE A 328 -29.77 -8.93 -28.73
CA PHE A 328 -29.57 -8.28 -27.43
C PHE A 328 -28.73 -9.06 -26.40
N GLN A 329 -28.80 -10.40 -26.34
CA GLN A 329 -27.91 -11.20 -25.50
C GLN A 329 -26.82 -11.87 -26.35
N VAL A 330 -25.59 -11.36 -26.25
CA VAL A 330 -24.44 -11.77 -27.07
C VAL A 330 -24.03 -13.23 -26.84
N LEU A 331 -24.13 -13.70 -25.59
CA LEU A 331 -23.62 -15.02 -25.18
C LEU A 331 -24.73 -15.95 -24.67
N THR A 332 -24.84 -17.15 -25.26
CA THR A 332 -25.78 -18.19 -24.82
C THR A 332 -25.45 -18.75 -23.42
N LYS A 333 -24.16 -18.74 -23.04
CA LYS A 333 -23.67 -19.15 -21.72
C LYS A 333 -23.05 -17.93 -21.02
N PRO A 334 -23.33 -17.70 -19.73
CA PRO A 334 -22.66 -16.65 -18.97
C PRO A 334 -21.18 -17.01 -18.72
N LEU A 335 -20.34 -15.98 -18.56
CA LEU A 335 -18.95 -16.15 -18.17
C LEU A 335 -18.85 -16.28 -16.65
N VAL A 336 -17.99 -17.20 -16.18
CA VAL A 336 -17.69 -17.39 -14.76
C VAL A 336 -16.21 -17.73 -14.64
N THR A 337 -15.50 -17.08 -13.72
CA THR A 337 -14.11 -17.42 -13.40
C THR A 337 -14.06 -18.30 -12.15
N GLU A 338 -13.24 -19.36 -12.19
CA GLU A 338 -13.01 -20.22 -11.03
C GLU A 338 -12.05 -19.56 -10.02
N GLY A 339 -12.24 -19.87 -8.74
CA GLY A 339 -11.38 -19.33 -7.68
C GLY A 339 -11.56 -17.83 -7.36
N THR A 340 -12.48 -17.11 -8.02
CA THR A 340 -12.86 -15.72 -7.67
C THR A 340 -14.18 -15.65 -6.92
N ALA A 341 -14.32 -14.63 -6.05
CA ALA A 341 -15.57 -14.29 -5.38
C ALA A 341 -16.42 -13.28 -6.20
N ASP A 342 -17.45 -12.70 -5.58
CA ASP A 342 -18.38 -11.77 -6.22
C ASP A 342 -17.69 -10.54 -6.83
N ILE A 343 -18.19 -10.10 -8.00
CA ILE A 343 -17.76 -8.91 -8.72
C ILE A 343 -18.48 -7.69 -8.13
N THR A 344 -17.71 -6.61 -7.93
CA THR A 344 -18.15 -5.36 -7.29
C THR A 344 -17.87 -4.11 -8.12
N SER A 345 -16.88 -4.19 -9.00
CA SER A 345 -16.41 -3.06 -9.80
C SER A 345 -15.74 -3.55 -11.07
N GLY A 346 -15.43 -2.63 -11.96
CA GLY A 346 -14.66 -2.91 -13.17
C GLY A 346 -14.47 -1.68 -14.03
N THR A 347 -13.57 -1.78 -15.00
CA THR A 347 -13.19 -0.69 -15.91
C THR A 347 -12.59 -1.27 -17.19
N THR A 348 -12.62 -0.49 -18.27
CA THR A 348 -11.71 -0.66 -19.42
C THR A 348 -10.40 0.10 -19.16
N MET A 349 -9.38 -0.10 -20.00
CA MET A 349 -8.11 0.64 -19.94
C MET A 349 -7.61 0.97 -21.34
N GLU A 350 -7.28 2.24 -21.60
CA GLU A 350 -6.71 2.72 -22.87
C GLU A 350 -5.43 1.95 -23.26
N ALA A 351 -4.56 1.64 -22.29
CA ALA A 351 -3.34 0.88 -22.52
C ALA A 351 -3.56 -0.62 -22.79
N HIS A 352 -4.78 -1.13 -22.65
CA HIS A 352 -5.17 -2.52 -22.92
C HIS A 352 -6.49 -2.54 -23.70
N PRO A 353 -6.51 -2.05 -24.95
CA PRO A 353 -7.73 -1.99 -25.75
C PRO A 353 -8.31 -3.39 -26.00
N GLY A 354 -9.63 -3.47 -26.12
CA GLY A 354 -10.35 -4.73 -26.25
C GLY A 354 -10.34 -5.60 -24.98
N LYS A 355 -10.21 -4.99 -23.78
CA LYS A 355 -10.22 -5.70 -22.49
C LYS A 355 -11.06 -5.02 -21.42
N VAL A 356 -11.70 -5.86 -20.60
CA VAL A 356 -12.48 -5.45 -19.43
C VAL A 356 -11.86 -6.07 -18.17
N PHE A 357 -11.69 -5.26 -17.13
CA PHE A 357 -11.09 -5.63 -15.85
C PHE A 357 -12.19 -5.64 -14.79
N PHE A 358 -12.35 -6.71 -14.02
CA PHE A 358 -13.34 -6.83 -12.93
C PHE A 358 -12.68 -7.00 -11.57
N GLY A 359 -13.14 -6.21 -10.59
CA GLY A 359 -12.69 -6.25 -9.19
C GLY A 359 -13.63 -7.08 -8.32
N HIS A 360 -13.03 -7.97 -7.52
CA HIS A 360 -13.75 -8.95 -6.71
C HIS A 360 -13.67 -8.66 -5.20
N VAL A 361 -14.66 -9.14 -4.43
CA VAL A 361 -14.71 -8.96 -2.96
C VAL A 361 -13.53 -9.61 -2.21
N ASP A 362 -12.81 -10.53 -2.84
CA ASP A 362 -11.64 -11.23 -2.29
C ASP A 362 -10.30 -10.64 -2.77
N GLY A 363 -10.28 -9.36 -3.17
CA GLY A 363 -9.05 -8.62 -3.47
C GLY A 363 -8.38 -9.00 -4.79
N LYS A 364 -9.11 -9.71 -5.67
CA LYS A 364 -8.65 -10.13 -7.00
C LYS A 364 -9.14 -9.21 -8.11
N VAL A 365 -8.40 -9.21 -9.21
CA VAL A 365 -8.85 -8.67 -10.50
C VAL A 365 -8.84 -9.81 -11.53
N SER A 366 -9.95 -10.01 -12.24
CA SER A 366 -9.98 -10.83 -13.46
C SER A 366 -9.98 -9.92 -14.70
N ILE A 367 -9.38 -10.39 -15.80
CA ILE A 367 -9.23 -9.65 -17.04
C ILE A 367 -9.85 -10.47 -18.17
N TYR A 368 -10.84 -9.91 -18.86
CA TYR A 368 -11.51 -10.51 -20.01
C TYR A 368 -11.16 -9.79 -21.30
N SER A 369 -11.11 -10.55 -22.38
CA SER A 369 -11.13 -10.08 -23.77
C SER A 369 -12.54 -9.62 -24.15
N THR A 370 -12.70 -8.55 -24.94
CA THR A 370 -14.01 -8.19 -25.51
C THR A 370 -14.32 -8.88 -26.84
N SER A 371 -13.30 -9.34 -27.57
CA SER A 371 -13.48 -9.95 -28.91
C SER A 371 -13.86 -11.43 -28.87
N ASP A 372 -13.34 -12.20 -27.90
CA ASP A 372 -13.59 -13.65 -27.76
C ASP A 372 -14.14 -14.04 -26.37
N TYR A 373 -14.37 -13.05 -25.50
CA TYR A 373 -14.96 -13.21 -24.16
C TYR A 373 -14.15 -14.15 -23.22
N SER A 374 -12.89 -14.44 -23.56
CA SER A 374 -12.00 -15.28 -22.76
C SER A 374 -11.50 -14.56 -21.51
N CYS A 375 -11.41 -15.28 -20.37
CA CYS A 375 -10.71 -14.79 -19.19
C CYS A 375 -9.20 -14.99 -19.36
N GLN A 376 -8.46 -13.90 -19.60
CA GLN A 376 -7.03 -13.92 -19.94
C GLN A 376 -6.10 -14.05 -18.72
N LYS A 377 -6.42 -13.42 -17.59
CA LYS A 377 -5.61 -13.48 -16.36
C LYS A 377 -6.46 -13.23 -15.12
N VAL A 378 -6.06 -13.81 -13.99
CA VAL A 378 -6.57 -13.50 -12.65
C VAL A 378 -5.39 -13.15 -11.76
N LEU A 379 -5.45 -12.00 -11.09
CA LEU A 379 -4.39 -11.46 -10.24
C LEU A 379 -4.93 -11.21 -8.83
N HIS A 380 -4.14 -11.52 -7.80
CA HIS A 380 -4.51 -11.31 -6.39
C HIS A 380 -3.75 -10.09 -5.87
N ILE A 381 -4.37 -8.92 -6.00
CA ILE A 381 -3.69 -7.62 -5.90
C ILE A 381 -3.70 -7.02 -4.48
N SER A 382 -4.64 -7.45 -3.64
CA SER A 382 -4.80 -7.00 -2.24
C SER A 382 -5.45 -8.11 -1.39
N GLY A 383 -5.40 -7.96 -0.07
CA GLY A 383 -6.19 -8.76 0.88
C GLY A 383 -7.49 -8.09 1.33
N TRP A 384 -7.83 -6.92 0.77
CA TRP A 384 -9.06 -6.18 1.09
C TRP A 384 -10.11 -6.32 -0.01
N LYS A 385 -11.39 -6.21 0.38
CA LYS A 385 -12.49 -6.07 -0.57
C LYS A 385 -12.26 -4.84 -1.45
N ILE A 386 -12.24 -5.05 -2.76
CA ILE A 386 -12.39 -3.99 -3.74
C ILE A 386 -13.84 -3.49 -3.69
N ASN A 387 -14.02 -2.17 -3.70
CA ASN A 387 -15.34 -1.54 -3.82
C ASN A 387 -15.54 -0.89 -5.18
N THR A 388 -14.48 -0.31 -5.75
CA THR A 388 -14.55 0.55 -6.94
C THR A 388 -13.21 0.62 -7.66
N MET A 389 -13.22 0.88 -8.97
CA MET A 389 -12.05 0.90 -9.85
C MET A 389 -12.19 2.02 -10.88
N ALA A 390 -11.06 2.60 -11.29
CA ALA A 390 -10.94 3.51 -12.42
C ALA A 390 -9.60 3.29 -13.13
N ALA A 391 -9.43 3.83 -14.33
CA ALA A 391 -8.20 3.71 -15.11
C ALA A 391 -7.76 5.07 -15.66
N VAL A 392 -6.43 5.27 -15.75
CA VAL A 392 -5.81 6.42 -16.42
C VAL A 392 -4.66 5.88 -17.25
N GLY A 393 -4.82 5.81 -18.58
CA GLY A 393 -3.85 5.20 -19.49
C GLY A 393 -3.53 3.75 -19.12
N ALA A 394 -2.38 3.55 -18.44
CA ALA A 394 -1.88 2.25 -17.97
C ALA A 394 -1.98 2.04 -16.45
N ASP A 395 -2.34 3.07 -15.69
CA ASP A 395 -2.46 3.02 -14.24
C ASP A 395 -3.88 2.58 -13.84
N LEU A 396 -3.98 1.45 -13.14
CA LEU A 396 -5.23 0.94 -12.60
C LEU A 396 -5.40 1.44 -11.16
N TRP A 397 -6.41 2.29 -10.93
CA TRP A 397 -6.77 2.85 -9.63
C TRP A 397 -7.83 1.95 -8.96
N VAL A 398 -7.56 1.52 -7.73
CA VAL A 398 -8.41 0.56 -7.01
C VAL A 398 -8.74 1.09 -5.62
N GLY A 399 -10.03 1.25 -5.33
CA GLY A 399 -10.55 1.75 -4.05
C GLY A 399 -11.15 0.63 -3.21
N TYR A 400 -10.78 0.57 -1.93
CA TYR A 400 -11.11 -0.55 -1.03
C TYR A 400 -12.17 -0.21 0.02
N SER A 401 -12.74 -1.25 0.63
CA SER A 401 -13.61 -1.14 1.81
C SER A 401 -12.93 -0.55 3.04
N THR A 402 -11.60 -0.36 3.02
CA THR A 402 -10.77 0.21 4.09
C THR A 402 -10.53 1.71 3.98
N GLY A 403 -11.07 2.38 2.95
CA GLY A 403 -10.80 3.81 2.68
C GLY A 403 -9.46 4.08 2.00
N LYS A 404 -8.69 3.04 1.69
CA LYS A 404 -7.45 3.14 0.90
C LYS A 404 -7.72 3.18 -0.60
N VAL A 405 -6.83 3.84 -1.32
CA VAL A 405 -6.64 3.68 -2.77
C VAL A 405 -5.24 3.15 -3.03
N SER A 406 -5.13 2.21 -3.98
CA SER A 406 -3.84 1.78 -4.54
C SER A 406 -3.83 1.96 -6.06
N ILE A 407 -2.63 2.18 -6.61
CA ILE A 407 -2.42 2.33 -8.06
C ILE A 407 -1.43 1.28 -8.54
N TYR A 408 -1.79 0.58 -9.61
CA TYR A 408 -0.99 -0.50 -10.21
C TYR A 408 -0.57 -0.13 -11.63
N ASP A 409 0.73 -0.18 -11.90
CA ASP A 409 1.28 -0.20 -13.26
C ASP A 409 0.96 -1.57 -13.88
N THR A 410 0.09 -1.55 -14.89
CA THR A 410 -0.39 -2.76 -15.57
C THR A 410 0.47 -3.18 -16.77
N LYS A 411 1.42 -2.34 -17.21
CA LYS A 411 2.33 -2.62 -18.34
C LYS A 411 3.50 -3.52 -17.92
N LYS A 412 3.98 -3.38 -16.69
CA LYS A 412 5.05 -4.23 -16.12
C LYS A 412 4.50 -5.63 -15.76
N GLN A 413 5.31 -6.68 -15.88
CA GLN A 413 4.98 -8.04 -15.40
C GLN A 413 6.10 -8.56 -14.48
N PRO A 414 5.78 -9.00 -13.24
CA PRO A 414 4.50 -8.80 -12.55
C PRO A 414 4.14 -7.32 -12.43
N TRP A 415 2.85 -7.00 -12.27
CA TRP A 415 2.37 -5.63 -12.05
C TRP A 415 3.12 -4.95 -10.89
N VAL A 416 3.32 -3.63 -10.97
CA VAL A 416 3.99 -2.88 -9.90
C VAL A 416 2.99 -2.01 -9.18
N THR A 417 2.87 -2.15 -7.86
CA THR A 417 2.09 -1.23 -7.04
C THR A 417 2.86 0.09 -6.90
N LYS A 418 2.52 1.08 -7.73
CA LYS A 418 3.13 2.42 -7.69
C LYS A 418 2.84 3.09 -6.35
N LYS A 419 1.61 2.94 -5.84
CA LYS A 419 1.06 3.77 -4.76
C LYS A 419 0.07 3.02 -3.87
N GLU A 420 0.06 3.32 -2.58
CA GLU A 420 -1.01 3.01 -1.62
C GLU A 420 -1.09 4.13 -0.57
N TRP A 421 -2.26 4.77 -0.42
CA TRP A 421 -2.48 5.76 0.64
C TRP A 421 -3.88 5.62 1.25
N GLN A 422 -4.05 6.17 2.45
CA GLN A 422 -5.37 6.36 3.06
C GLN A 422 -6.03 7.57 2.37
N ALA A 423 -7.07 7.32 1.57
CA ALA A 423 -7.76 8.35 0.80
C ALA A 423 -8.96 8.92 1.58
N HIS A 424 -9.71 8.03 2.23
CA HIS A 424 -10.90 8.30 3.03
C HIS A 424 -10.79 7.62 4.40
N ASP A 425 -11.50 8.13 5.41
CA ASP A 425 -11.48 7.55 6.77
C ASP A 425 -12.29 6.24 6.90
N SER A 426 -13.07 5.92 5.87
CA SER A 426 -13.92 4.74 5.78
C SER A 426 -14.07 4.30 4.31
N GLY A 427 -14.81 3.22 4.05
CA GLY A 427 -14.91 2.59 2.72
C GLY A 427 -15.22 3.57 1.59
N ILE A 428 -14.64 3.33 0.41
CA ILE A 428 -14.86 4.18 -0.78
C ILE A 428 -16.12 3.69 -1.51
N TYR A 429 -17.04 4.59 -1.86
CA TYR A 429 -18.23 4.24 -2.65
C TYR A 429 -17.91 4.17 -4.14
N GLN A 430 -17.18 5.15 -4.66
CA GLN A 430 -16.98 5.36 -6.09
C GLN A 430 -15.64 6.06 -6.35
N LEU A 431 -14.89 5.55 -7.32
CA LEU A 431 -13.83 6.23 -8.06
C LEU A 431 -14.35 6.52 -9.47
N LYS A 432 -14.00 7.67 -10.05
CA LYS A 432 -14.20 7.96 -11.48
C LYS A 432 -13.01 8.76 -12.01
N ALA A 433 -12.40 8.30 -13.10
CA ALA A 433 -11.50 9.14 -13.88
C ALA A 433 -12.34 10.14 -14.68
N ASP A 434 -12.01 11.42 -14.61
CA ASP A 434 -12.76 12.45 -15.32
C ASP A 434 -12.18 12.65 -16.72
N VAL A 435 -12.84 12.06 -17.71
CA VAL A 435 -12.50 12.17 -19.13
C VAL A 435 -12.77 13.56 -19.71
N THR A 436 -13.53 14.41 -19.01
CA THR A 436 -13.92 15.76 -19.48
C THR A 436 -12.97 16.84 -18.97
N ALA A 437 -12.31 16.62 -17.83
CA ALA A 437 -11.40 17.59 -17.21
C ALA A 437 -10.20 17.99 -18.09
N PRO A 438 -9.60 17.11 -18.93
CA PRO A 438 -8.61 17.52 -19.91
C PRO A 438 -9.12 18.58 -20.89
N TYR A 439 -10.39 18.51 -21.29
CA TYR A 439 -11.04 19.47 -22.17
C TYR A 439 -11.45 20.74 -21.43
N ARG A 440 -12.22 20.63 -20.34
CA ARG A 440 -12.85 21.76 -19.65
C ARG A 440 -11.92 22.61 -18.77
N ILE A 441 -10.90 22.00 -18.16
CA ILE A 441 -10.04 22.66 -17.14
C ILE A 441 -8.54 22.33 -17.28
N GLU A 442 -8.14 21.72 -18.40
CA GLU A 442 -6.75 21.33 -18.72
C GLU A 442 -6.04 20.53 -17.60
N ARG A 443 -6.82 19.73 -16.87
CA ARG A 443 -6.39 18.92 -15.72
C ARG A 443 -6.79 17.47 -15.93
N ALA A 444 -5.84 16.53 -15.83
CA ALA A 444 -6.19 15.12 -15.71
C ALA A 444 -6.47 14.82 -14.22
N GLN A 445 -7.65 14.27 -13.90
CA GLN A 445 -8.06 14.02 -12.50
C GLN A 445 -8.79 12.69 -12.31
N VAL A 446 -8.59 12.08 -11.15
CA VAL A 446 -9.46 11.04 -10.61
C VAL A 446 -10.20 11.60 -9.41
N VAL A 447 -11.51 11.37 -9.35
CA VAL A 447 -12.38 11.82 -8.25
C VAL A 447 -12.83 10.60 -7.44
N SER A 448 -12.89 10.74 -6.12
CA SER A 448 -13.43 9.72 -5.23
C SER A 448 -14.48 10.28 -4.26
N ILE A 449 -15.40 9.41 -3.83
CA ILE A 449 -16.34 9.70 -2.74
C ILE A 449 -16.35 8.56 -1.72
N GLY A 450 -16.32 8.90 -0.44
CA GLY A 450 -16.22 7.94 0.67
C GLY A 450 -17.46 7.88 1.55
N HIS A 451 -17.51 6.86 2.39
CA HIS A 451 -18.45 6.75 3.52
C HIS A 451 -18.29 7.90 4.56
N ASP A 452 -17.24 8.71 4.45
CA ASP A 452 -16.97 9.92 5.24
C ASP A 452 -17.70 11.18 4.72
N GLY A 453 -18.44 11.07 3.61
CA GLY A 453 -19.13 12.22 3.00
C GLY A 453 -18.19 13.26 2.41
N MET A 454 -16.93 12.90 2.16
CA MET A 454 -15.95 13.72 1.43
C MET A 454 -15.97 13.35 -0.06
N VAL A 455 -15.96 14.36 -0.93
CA VAL A 455 -15.44 14.23 -2.31
C VAL A 455 -13.96 14.60 -2.28
N LYS A 456 -13.09 13.88 -2.99
CA LYS A 456 -11.65 14.18 -3.08
C LYS A 456 -11.15 14.13 -4.51
N PHE A 457 -10.21 15.01 -4.85
CA PHE A 457 -9.63 15.17 -6.19
C PHE A 457 -8.16 14.79 -6.19
N TRP A 458 -7.82 13.84 -7.06
CA TRP A 458 -6.48 13.27 -7.17
C TRP A 458 -5.86 13.62 -8.52
N ASP A 459 -4.58 13.95 -8.51
CA ASP A 459 -3.76 14.12 -9.71
C ASP A 459 -3.65 12.77 -10.43
N ALA A 460 -4.23 12.69 -11.63
CA ALA A 460 -4.24 11.48 -12.43
C ALA A 460 -2.88 11.15 -13.08
N LEU A 461 -2.02 12.15 -13.25
CA LEU A 461 -0.68 12.02 -13.85
C LEU A 461 0.40 11.68 -12.83
N LEU A 462 0.14 11.86 -11.53
CA LEU A 462 1.08 11.59 -10.43
C LEU A 462 2.39 12.40 -10.57
N GLN A 463 2.28 13.71 -10.78
CA GLN A 463 3.40 14.63 -11.05
C GLN A 463 4.58 14.45 -10.07
N ASP A 464 4.31 14.44 -8.75
CA ASP A 464 5.38 14.29 -7.75
C ASP A 464 6.11 12.95 -7.86
N ASP A 465 5.41 11.89 -8.29
CA ASP A 465 5.96 10.55 -8.40
C ASP A 465 6.76 10.41 -9.70
N GLN A 466 6.30 11.00 -10.82
CA GLN A 466 7.08 11.08 -12.06
C GLN A 466 8.35 11.91 -11.88
N LEU A 467 8.27 13.05 -11.18
CA LEU A 467 9.45 13.86 -10.86
C LEU A 467 10.42 13.12 -9.92
N GLU A 468 9.90 12.38 -8.92
CA GLU A 468 10.72 11.55 -8.03
C GLU A 468 11.39 10.37 -8.78
N GLU A 469 10.74 9.77 -9.78
CA GLU A 469 11.30 8.72 -10.65
C GLU A 469 12.31 9.29 -11.66
N SER A 470 12.06 10.48 -12.21
CA SER A 470 12.99 11.21 -13.09
C SER A 470 14.28 11.60 -12.36
N LEU A 471 14.16 12.17 -11.15
CA LEU A 471 15.33 12.51 -10.33
C LEU A 471 16.15 11.27 -9.98
N LYS A 472 15.49 10.17 -9.57
CA LYS A 472 16.17 8.90 -9.24
C LYS A 472 16.87 8.27 -10.45
N SER A 473 16.24 8.24 -11.62
CA SER A 473 16.87 7.72 -12.84
C SER A 473 18.04 8.61 -13.34
N ASN A 474 18.08 9.88 -12.91
CA ASN A 474 19.15 10.81 -13.22
C ASN A 474 20.16 11.03 -12.07
N GLU A 475 20.13 10.25 -10.99
CA GLU A 475 20.93 10.58 -9.80
C GLU A 475 22.46 10.61 -10.04
N ILE A 476 22.96 9.87 -11.02
CA ILE A 476 24.36 9.90 -11.47
C ILE A 476 24.79 11.28 -12.00
N LYS A 477 23.86 12.14 -12.49
CA LYS A 477 24.18 13.51 -12.92
C LYS A 477 24.55 14.43 -11.77
N TYR A 478 24.02 14.20 -10.56
CA TYR A 478 24.10 15.15 -9.44
C TYR A 478 24.58 14.53 -8.11
N CYS A 479 24.75 13.22 -8.02
CA CYS A 479 25.32 12.53 -6.86
C CYS A 479 26.73 12.04 -7.16
N GLN A 480 27.63 12.16 -6.18
CA GLN A 480 28.79 11.28 -6.05
C GLN A 480 28.39 10.05 -5.25
N PHE A 481 28.95 8.88 -5.57
CA PHE A 481 28.67 7.63 -4.86
C PHE A 481 29.93 7.09 -4.20
N ASN A 482 29.78 6.64 -2.96
CA ASN A 482 30.82 5.99 -2.19
C ASN A 482 30.32 4.63 -1.72
N ASP A 483 31.14 3.60 -1.92
CA ASP A 483 30.85 2.27 -1.40
C ASP A 483 31.25 2.19 0.08
N LEU A 484 30.36 1.64 0.91
CA LEU A 484 30.64 1.30 2.30
C LEU A 484 30.41 -0.19 2.50
N SER A 485 31.30 -0.81 3.26
CA SER A 485 31.20 -2.20 3.70
C SER A 485 30.42 -2.30 5.01
N LEU A 486 29.43 -3.18 5.05
CA LEU A 486 28.60 -3.46 6.22
C LEU A 486 28.69 -4.95 6.56
N LEU A 487 28.78 -5.29 7.83
CA LEU A 487 28.61 -6.66 8.32
C LEU A 487 27.56 -6.69 9.43
N VAL A 488 26.55 -7.55 9.26
CA VAL A 488 25.48 -7.76 10.25
C VAL A 488 25.60 -9.16 10.82
N MET A 489 25.53 -9.29 12.14
CA MET A 489 25.46 -10.55 12.87
C MET A 489 24.17 -10.59 13.70
N SER A 490 23.47 -11.72 13.67
CA SER A 490 22.28 -11.97 14.48
C SER A 490 22.45 -13.23 15.33
N TRP A 491 22.06 -13.19 16.60
CA TRP A 491 22.08 -14.38 17.47
C TRP A 491 21.06 -14.33 18.60
N ASN A 492 20.14 -15.29 18.64
CA ASN A 492 19.43 -15.64 19.86
C ASN A 492 20.40 -16.41 20.78
N ALA A 493 20.87 -15.77 21.85
CA ALA A 493 22.00 -16.25 22.64
C ALA A 493 21.62 -17.21 23.79
N GLY A 494 20.34 -17.54 23.98
CA GLY A 494 19.90 -18.50 25.01
C GLY A 494 20.33 -18.10 26.43
N ALA A 495 20.26 -16.80 26.75
CA ALA A 495 20.75 -16.18 27.99
C ALA A 495 22.27 -16.27 28.26
N SER A 496 23.09 -16.60 27.25
CA SER A 496 24.55 -16.63 27.34
C SER A 496 25.19 -15.27 27.63
N THR A 497 26.38 -15.31 28.24
CA THR A 497 27.21 -14.14 28.55
C THR A 497 28.62 -14.29 27.94
N PRO A 498 29.40 -13.20 27.82
CA PRO A 498 30.81 -13.29 27.40
C PRO A 498 31.68 -14.13 28.33
N HIS A 499 31.28 -14.30 29.59
CA HIS A 499 31.93 -15.21 30.53
C HIS A 499 31.73 -16.67 30.10
N ASN A 500 30.50 -17.07 29.71
CA ASN A 500 30.25 -18.42 29.21
C ASN A 500 31.06 -18.71 27.94
N LEU A 501 31.19 -17.72 27.04
CA LEU A 501 32.00 -17.83 25.83
C LEU A 501 33.49 -18.10 26.13
N ARG A 502 34.09 -17.34 27.05
CA ARG A 502 35.52 -17.45 27.41
C ARG A 502 35.93 -18.82 27.97
N TYR A 503 34.99 -19.58 28.52
CA TYR A 503 35.23 -20.92 29.08
C TYR A 503 34.50 -22.02 28.28
N SER A 504 34.14 -21.75 27.01
CA SER A 504 33.58 -22.75 26.10
C SER A 504 34.69 -23.42 25.29
N ASP A 505 34.74 -24.75 25.32
CA ASP A 505 35.68 -25.55 24.53
C ASP A 505 35.36 -25.41 23.03
N GLY A 506 36.13 -24.57 22.32
CA GLY A 506 36.05 -24.36 20.87
C GLY A 506 35.26 -23.13 20.41
N ASP A 507 34.39 -22.54 21.23
CA ASP A 507 33.67 -21.30 20.86
C ASP A 507 34.42 -20.02 21.29
N SER A 508 35.43 -20.11 22.16
CA SER A 508 36.00 -18.97 22.89
C SER A 508 36.72 -17.92 22.01
N SER A 509 37.28 -18.34 20.88
CA SER A 509 37.92 -17.47 19.87
C SER A 509 36.94 -16.85 18.87
N PHE A 510 35.67 -17.28 18.83
CA PHE A 510 34.73 -16.96 17.73
C PHE A 510 34.68 -15.47 17.36
N PHE A 511 34.50 -14.56 18.33
CA PHE A 511 34.39 -13.13 18.01
C PHE A 511 35.72 -12.52 17.56
N GLN A 512 36.86 -13.08 17.96
CA GLN A 512 38.18 -12.65 17.50
C GLN A 512 38.36 -13.05 16.03
N GLU A 513 38.09 -14.32 15.71
CA GLU A 513 38.12 -14.84 14.33
C GLU A 513 37.11 -14.13 13.42
N PHE A 514 35.88 -13.88 13.88
CA PHE A 514 34.85 -13.16 13.16
C PHE A 514 35.26 -11.71 12.85
N VAL A 515 35.90 -11.01 13.79
CA VAL A 515 36.45 -9.66 13.56
C VAL A 515 37.64 -9.70 12.60
N GLN A 516 38.58 -10.63 12.76
CA GLN A 516 39.78 -10.74 11.91
C GLN A 516 39.43 -11.12 10.46
N THR A 517 38.46 -12.02 10.25
CA THR A 517 38.01 -12.46 8.93
C THR A 517 36.98 -11.54 8.27
N SER A 518 36.44 -10.55 8.99
CA SER A 518 35.41 -9.61 8.51
C SER A 518 35.80 -8.75 7.30
N GLY A 519 37.10 -8.67 6.96
CA GLY A 519 37.62 -7.72 5.97
C GLY A 519 37.69 -6.26 6.47
N SER A 520 37.45 -6.02 7.77
CA SER A 520 37.30 -4.69 8.38
C SER A 520 36.20 -3.85 7.69
N PRO A 521 34.92 -4.16 7.94
CA PRO A 521 33.79 -3.44 7.38
C PRO A 521 33.65 -2.04 7.99
N ASP A 522 33.15 -1.05 7.24
CA ASP A 522 32.95 0.32 7.70
C ASP A 522 31.87 0.45 8.79
N ILE A 523 30.87 -0.43 8.76
CA ILE A 523 29.78 -0.55 9.73
C ILE A 523 29.65 -2.00 10.21
N LEU A 524 29.55 -2.18 11.53
CA LEU A 524 29.29 -3.46 12.20
C LEU A 524 27.98 -3.37 12.99
N VAL A 525 27.08 -4.34 12.79
CA VAL A 525 25.80 -4.41 13.50
C VAL A 525 25.66 -5.77 14.18
N PHE A 526 25.61 -5.78 15.50
CA PHE A 526 25.34 -6.97 16.31
C PHE A 526 23.93 -6.90 16.89
N GLY A 527 23.05 -7.80 16.44
CA GLY A 527 21.69 -7.96 16.93
C GLY A 527 21.51 -9.23 17.75
N PHE A 528 21.40 -9.09 19.06
CA PHE A 528 21.15 -10.21 19.96
C PHE A 528 19.68 -10.36 20.34
N GLN A 529 19.26 -11.59 20.61
CA GLN A 529 17.97 -11.94 21.20
C GLN A 529 18.19 -12.87 22.41
N GLU A 530 17.21 -12.88 23.32
CA GLU A 530 17.23 -13.57 24.62
C GLU A 530 18.58 -13.51 25.38
N LEU A 531 19.21 -12.33 25.48
CA LEU A 531 20.37 -12.12 26.38
C LEU A 531 20.05 -12.30 27.87
N VAL A 532 18.79 -12.58 28.20
CA VAL A 532 18.19 -12.64 29.53
C VAL A 532 17.30 -13.88 29.58
N ASP A 533 17.40 -14.65 30.66
CA ASP A 533 16.56 -15.83 30.88
C ASP A 533 15.07 -15.46 30.94
N LEU A 534 14.31 -16.06 30.00
CA LEU A 534 12.86 -16.01 29.88
C LEU A 534 12.17 -17.34 30.24
N GLU A 535 12.92 -18.43 30.50
CA GLU A 535 12.36 -19.74 30.88
C GLU A 535 12.17 -19.89 32.40
N ASP A 536 12.92 -19.19 33.27
CA ASP A 536 12.54 -19.11 34.70
C ASP A 536 11.25 -18.32 34.88
N LYS A 537 10.14 -19.05 34.86
CA LYS A 537 8.76 -18.58 35.12
C LYS A 537 8.61 -17.87 36.47
N THR A 538 9.51 -18.09 37.42
CA THR A 538 9.44 -17.54 38.79
C THR A 538 9.98 -16.12 38.86
N ALA A 539 11.21 -15.87 38.37
CA ALA A 539 11.72 -14.51 38.19
C ALA A 539 10.90 -13.76 37.14
N THR A 540 10.55 -14.41 36.03
CA THR A 540 9.57 -13.93 35.03
C THR A 540 8.29 -13.42 35.71
N ALA A 541 7.56 -14.25 36.45
CA ALA A 541 6.31 -13.82 37.10
C ALA A 541 6.52 -12.69 38.12
N LYS A 542 7.62 -12.70 38.89
CA LYS A 542 7.98 -11.60 39.80
C LYS A 542 8.23 -10.27 39.05
N ARG A 543 8.89 -10.33 37.89
CA ARG A 543 9.13 -9.19 36.98
C ARG A 543 7.85 -8.68 36.31
N PHE A 544 6.87 -9.55 36.02
CA PHE A 544 5.62 -9.18 35.35
C PHE A 544 4.47 -8.73 36.28
N LEU A 545 4.46 -9.07 37.58
CA LEU A 545 3.33 -8.82 38.48
C LEU A 545 3.44 -7.59 39.40
N LYS A 546 4.59 -6.92 39.50
CA LYS A 546 4.82 -5.81 40.46
C LYS A 546 4.94 -4.42 39.82
N SER A 547 3.82 -3.79 39.47
CA SER A 547 3.79 -2.38 39.07
C SER A 547 3.54 -1.41 40.25
N LYS A 548 4.58 -1.16 41.09
CA LYS A 548 4.77 0.13 41.82
C LYS A 548 6.01 0.28 42.69
N LYS A 549 6.72 -0.80 43.05
CA LYS A 549 8.08 -0.73 43.61
C LYS A 549 9.08 -1.21 42.57
N LYS A 550 9.99 -0.32 42.15
CA LYS A 550 11.13 -0.64 41.30
C LYS A 550 12.19 -1.31 42.17
N ASP A 551 12.14 -2.63 42.28
CA ASP A 551 13.23 -3.42 42.90
C ASP A 551 14.49 -3.20 42.02
N SER A 552 15.51 -2.49 42.52
CA SER A 552 16.59 -1.95 41.68
C SER A 552 17.48 -3.04 41.09
N SER A 553 17.76 -4.08 41.87
CA SER A 553 18.69 -5.16 41.56
C SER A 553 18.38 -5.88 40.25
N ASP A 554 17.10 -6.11 39.93
CA ASP A 554 16.72 -6.74 38.66
C ASP A 554 16.99 -5.79 37.48
N SER A 555 16.67 -4.50 37.62
CA SER A 555 17.01 -3.48 36.60
C SER A 555 18.51 -3.29 36.43
N GLU A 556 19.28 -3.44 37.51
CA GLU A 556 20.74 -3.34 37.54
C GLU A 556 21.38 -4.58 36.88
N ASN A 557 21.00 -5.79 37.28
CA ASN A 557 21.49 -7.06 36.70
C ASN A 557 21.26 -7.15 35.19
N MET A 558 20.10 -6.69 34.71
CA MET A 558 19.81 -6.57 33.28
C MET A 558 20.78 -5.60 32.60
N SER A 559 21.00 -4.42 33.21
CA SER A 559 21.93 -3.42 32.73
C SER A 559 23.38 -3.91 32.71
N HIS A 560 23.79 -4.77 33.63
CA HIS A 560 25.10 -5.41 33.64
C HIS A 560 25.30 -6.30 32.41
N ARG A 561 24.39 -7.25 32.12
CA ARG A 561 24.52 -8.16 30.97
C ARG A 561 24.71 -7.42 29.63
N TYR A 562 24.00 -6.31 29.41
CA TYR A 562 24.16 -5.50 28.19
C TYR A 562 25.52 -4.79 28.14
N ARG A 563 26.01 -4.26 29.27
CA ARG A 563 27.35 -3.66 29.38
C ARG A 563 28.44 -4.71 29.16
N ASP A 564 28.31 -5.89 29.75
CA ASP A 564 29.27 -6.97 29.61
C ASP A 564 29.44 -7.37 28.13
N TRP A 565 28.33 -7.55 27.40
CA TRP A 565 28.35 -7.80 25.95
C TRP A 565 28.91 -6.63 25.14
N ARG A 566 28.48 -5.39 25.42
CA ARG A 566 29.01 -4.17 24.76
C ARG A 566 30.52 -4.03 24.95
N ASP A 567 31.00 -4.18 26.17
CA ASP A 567 32.39 -3.95 26.56
C ASP A 567 33.27 -5.13 26.14
N PHE A 568 32.72 -6.34 26.05
CA PHE A 568 33.38 -7.48 25.39
C PHE A 568 33.59 -7.18 23.90
N LEU A 569 32.53 -6.84 23.16
CA LEU A 569 32.61 -6.54 21.72
C LEU A 569 33.56 -5.37 21.42
N LEU A 570 33.50 -4.29 22.21
CA LEU A 570 34.40 -3.15 22.06
C LEU A 570 35.87 -3.57 22.23
N ARG A 571 36.21 -4.30 23.30
CA ARG A 571 37.58 -4.81 23.50
C ARG A 571 38.01 -5.75 22.37
N THR A 572 37.13 -6.65 21.90
CA THR A 572 37.48 -7.52 20.77
C THR A 572 37.73 -6.72 19.48
N LEU A 573 37.05 -5.60 19.26
CA LEU A 573 37.36 -4.70 18.15
C LEU A 573 38.68 -3.96 18.36
N ASP A 574 38.94 -3.44 19.56
CA ASP A 574 40.19 -2.76 19.91
C ASP A 574 41.42 -3.69 19.84
N GLU A 575 41.24 -4.98 20.18
CA GLU A 575 42.29 -6.01 20.20
C GLU A 575 42.50 -6.69 18.83
N CYS A 576 41.47 -6.82 17.99
CA CYS A 576 41.51 -7.66 16.78
C CYS A 576 41.25 -6.94 15.45
N ALA A 577 40.88 -5.65 15.45
CA ALA A 577 40.79 -4.88 14.20
C ALA A 577 42.19 -4.63 13.58
N PRO A 578 42.30 -4.55 12.24
CA PRO A 578 43.57 -4.23 11.58
C PRO A 578 44.16 -2.88 12.04
N GLN A 579 45.49 -2.78 12.08
CA GLN A 579 46.18 -1.59 12.56
C GLN A 579 45.76 -0.33 11.77
N GLY A 580 45.27 0.68 12.49
CA GLY A 580 44.73 1.92 11.92
C GLY A 580 43.20 1.94 11.73
N HIS A 581 42.53 0.78 11.80
CA HIS A 581 41.09 0.65 11.61
C HIS A 581 40.32 0.76 12.93
N LEU A 582 40.46 1.89 13.62
CA LEU A 582 39.83 2.13 14.93
C LEU A 582 38.30 2.23 14.84
N TYR A 583 37.59 1.35 15.53
CA TYR A 583 36.14 1.37 15.64
C TYR A 583 35.65 2.23 16.82
N GLN A 584 34.45 2.78 16.69
CA GLN A 584 33.74 3.45 17.78
C GLN A 584 32.30 2.92 17.88
N LEU A 585 31.77 2.84 19.10
CA LEU A 585 30.38 2.50 19.34
C LEU A 585 29.47 3.68 18.94
N LEU A 586 28.79 3.57 17.81
CA LEU A 586 27.84 4.57 17.33
C LEU A 586 26.55 4.56 18.17
N TYR A 587 26.01 3.38 18.44
CA TYR A 587 24.74 3.23 19.14
C TYR A 587 24.62 1.88 19.85
N ASN A 588 23.93 1.85 21.00
CA ASN A 588 23.43 0.61 21.58
C ASN A 588 22.08 0.83 22.27
N ALA A 589 21.21 -0.19 22.25
CA ALA A 589 19.95 -0.18 23.00
C ALA A 589 19.47 -1.60 23.35
N PRO A 590 18.90 -1.81 24.55
CA PRO A 590 18.24 -3.05 24.96
C PRO A 590 16.70 -2.97 24.94
N LEU A 591 16.04 -4.11 24.70
CA LEU A 591 14.60 -4.29 24.85
C LEU A 591 14.32 -5.68 25.46
N VAL A 592 14.40 -5.75 26.80
CA VAL A 592 14.16 -6.96 27.63
C VAL A 592 15.04 -8.16 27.28
N GLY A 593 14.76 -8.87 26.19
CA GLY A 593 15.60 -9.95 25.67
C GLY A 593 16.46 -9.53 24.48
N LEU A 594 16.03 -8.51 23.72
CA LEU A 594 16.76 -8.00 22.56
C LEU A 594 17.86 -7.04 23.02
N PHE A 595 18.97 -6.99 22.27
CA PHE A 595 20.01 -5.98 22.43
C PHE A 595 20.69 -5.70 21.10
N THR A 596 20.94 -4.44 20.78
CA THR A 596 21.62 -4.03 19.54
C THR A 596 22.85 -3.22 19.89
N CYS A 597 23.99 -3.52 19.26
CA CYS A 597 25.17 -2.67 19.19
C CYS A 597 25.51 -2.36 17.74
N ILE A 598 25.78 -1.10 17.43
CA ILE A 598 26.29 -0.64 16.13
C ILE A 598 27.63 0.03 16.36
N PHE A 599 28.67 -0.47 15.70
CA PHE A 599 30.00 0.13 15.67
C PHE A 599 30.30 0.63 14.25
N VAL A 600 31.10 1.69 14.13
CA VAL A 600 31.56 2.24 12.85
C VAL A 600 33.05 2.54 12.91
N LYS A 601 33.74 2.55 11.77
CA LYS A 601 35.12 3.07 11.72
C LYS A 601 35.12 4.56 12.09
N SER A 602 36.15 5.00 12.81
CA SER A 602 36.32 6.41 13.22
C SER A 602 36.32 7.39 12.05
N SER A 603 36.80 6.96 10.88
CA SER A 603 36.76 7.75 9.63
C SER A 603 35.34 8.06 9.12
N LEU A 604 34.33 7.30 9.54
CA LEU A 604 32.93 7.52 9.14
C LEU A 604 32.21 8.51 10.05
N GLN A 605 32.75 8.81 11.24
CA GLN A 605 32.09 9.59 12.29
C GLN A 605 31.62 10.97 11.81
N GLY A 606 32.46 11.69 11.07
CA GLY A 606 32.13 13.03 10.53
C GLY A 606 31.11 13.03 9.38
N ARG A 607 30.76 11.86 8.83
CA ARG A 607 29.78 11.66 7.75
C ARG A 607 28.41 11.24 8.27
N ILE A 608 28.28 10.93 9.57
CA ILE A 608 27.05 10.42 10.19
C ILE A 608 26.24 11.57 10.80
N ARG A 609 24.95 11.63 10.48
CA ARG A 609 24.00 12.61 11.04
C ARG A 609 22.63 11.99 11.31
N ASN A 610 21.78 12.73 12.04
CA ASN A 610 20.38 12.38 12.27
C ASN A 610 20.12 10.98 12.86
N LEU A 611 21.04 10.54 13.74
CA LEU A 611 20.98 9.28 14.51
C LEU A 611 19.80 9.29 15.51
N GLN A 612 18.93 8.28 15.41
CA GLN A 612 17.83 8.03 16.33
C GLN A 612 17.63 6.52 16.53
N GLY A 613 17.07 6.12 17.67
CA GLY A 613 16.68 4.74 17.94
C GLY A 613 15.34 4.66 18.67
N ALA A 614 14.61 3.56 18.43
CA ALA A 614 13.25 3.35 18.90
C ALA A 614 12.96 1.87 19.23
N GLU A 615 11.98 1.63 20.09
CA GLU A 615 11.54 0.31 20.55
C GLU A 615 10.08 0.04 20.14
N VAL A 616 9.80 -1.14 19.59
CA VAL A 616 8.42 -1.62 19.36
C VAL A 616 8.16 -2.85 20.23
N LYS A 617 7.19 -2.76 21.13
CA LYS A 617 6.79 -3.84 22.04
C LYS A 617 5.70 -4.69 21.39
N ARG A 618 5.87 -6.02 21.38
CA ARG A 618 4.95 -6.99 20.74
C ARG A 618 4.50 -8.11 21.68
N GLY A 619 5.26 -8.39 22.74
CA GLY A 619 4.94 -9.38 23.76
C GLY A 619 3.58 -9.15 24.45
N MET A 620 2.85 -10.24 24.69
CA MET A 620 1.48 -10.26 25.26
C MET A 620 0.53 -9.22 24.60
N GLY A 621 0.47 -9.19 23.27
CA GLY A 621 -0.43 -8.30 22.53
C GLY A 621 0.04 -6.84 22.44
N GLY A 622 1.36 -6.61 22.47
CA GLY A 622 1.96 -5.28 22.34
C GLY A 622 2.37 -4.61 23.65
N LEU A 623 1.96 -5.16 24.80
CA LEU A 623 2.19 -4.53 26.11
C LEU A 623 3.59 -4.78 26.69
N HIS A 624 4.33 -5.79 26.21
CA HIS A 624 5.59 -6.24 26.81
C HIS A 624 6.74 -6.34 25.79
N GLY A 625 7.97 -6.06 26.24
CA GLY A 625 9.17 -6.04 25.40
C GLY A 625 9.89 -7.37 25.20
N ASN A 626 9.40 -8.48 25.76
CA ASN A 626 10.05 -9.80 25.63
C ASN A 626 9.97 -10.38 24.19
N LYS A 627 9.11 -9.81 23.34
CA LYS A 627 9.09 -9.91 21.87
C LYS A 627 8.84 -8.50 21.35
N GLY A 628 9.40 -8.14 20.20
CA GLY A 628 9.42 -6.76 19.72
C GLY A 628 10.45 -6.50 18.61
N ALA A 629 10.82 -5.23 18.46
CA ALA A 629 11.95 -4.82 17.66
C ALA A 629 12.67 -3.61 18.27
N ILE A 630 13.96 -3.48 17.99
CA ILE A 630 14.77 -2.27 18.18
C ILE A 630 15.14 -1.76 16.80
N ALA A 631 14.70 -0.55 16.45
CA ALA A 631 15.03 0.09 15.19
C ALA A 631 16.01 1.25 15.44
N VAL A 632 17.09 1.33 14.66
CA VAL A 632 18.12 2.37 14.77
C VAL A 632 18.37 2.92 13.37
N ARG A 633 18.22 4.24 13.21
CA ARG A 633 18.37 4.93 11.93
C ARG A 633 19.38 6.05 12.03
N PHE A 634 20.10 6.30 10.94
CA PHE A 634 20.96 7.46 10.75
C PHE A 634 21.12 7.73 9.25
N GLN A 635 21.72 8.87 8.91
CA GLN A 635 22.19 9.15 7.56
C GLN A 635 23.71 9.00 7.52
N VAL A 636 24.23 8.52 6.39
CA VAL A 636 25.65 8.62 6.04
C VAL A 636 25.71 9.39 4.73
N ASP A 637 26.43 10.50 4.72
CA ASP A 637 26.30 11.53 3.69
C ASP A 637 24.81 11.86 3.47
N ASP A 638 24.30 11.80 2.24
CA ASP A 638 22.93 12.08 1.82
C ASP A 638 22.06 10.82 1.64
N SER A 639 22.53 9.64 2.09
CA SER A 639 21.73 8.40 2.12
C SER A 639 21.26 8.04 3.52
N SER A 640 20.02 7.55 3.64
CA SER A 640 19.41 7.16 4.92
C SER A 640 19.38 5.64 5.13
N LEU A 641 19.83 5.22 6.31
CA LEU A 641 20.01 3.83 6.72
C LEU A 641 19.11 3.54 7.93
N CYS A 642 18.45 2.38 7.97
CA CYS A 642 17.69 1.90 9.13
C CYS A 642 17.94 0.41 9.40
N PHE A 643 18.49 0.11 10.57
CA PHE A 643 18.80 -1.23 11.06
C PHE A 643 17.74 -1.66 12.07
N VAL A 644 17.24 -2.89 11.98
CA VAL A 644 16.13 -3.37 12.81
C VAL A 644 16.45 -4.76 13.37
N ASN A 645 16.71 -4.85 14.68
CA ASN A 645 16.81 -6.12 15.39
C ASN A 645 15.41 -6.54 15.86
N CYS A 646 14.93 -7.68 15.39
CA CYS A 646 13.59 -8.21 15.65
C CYS A 646 13.61 -9.46 16.54
N HIS A 647 12.53 -9.63 17.30
CA HIS A 647 12.18 -10.90 17.93
C HIS A 647 10.66 -11.10 17.92
N LEU A 648 10.15 -11.92 17.00
CA LEU A 648 8.71 -12.05 16.73
C LEU A 648 8.03 -13.21 17.51
N ALA A 649 6.69 -13.28 17.45
CA ALA A 649 5.90 -14.33 18.11
C ALA A 649 6.37 -15.76 17.79
N ALA A 650 6.73 -16.51 18.84
CA ALA A 650 7.24 -17.87 18.74
C ALA A 650 6.14 -18.95 18.62
N GLY A 651 6.50 -20.12 18.08
CA GLY A 651 5.65 -21.32 18.01
C GLY A 651 5.21 -21.68 16.58
N GLN A 652 5.04 -22.99 16.32
CA GLN A 652 4.84 -23.53 14.97
C GLN A 652 3.67 -22.87 14.23
N THR A 653 2.48 -22.87 14.83
CA THR A 653 1.23 -22.38 14.22
C THR A 653 1.05 -20.86 14.28
N GLN A 654 1.99 -20.12 14.88
CA GLN A 654 1.85 -18.68 15.17
C GLN A 654 2.25 -17.76 14.00
N THR A 655 2.13 -18.25 12.76
CA THR A 655 2.50 -17.53 11.53
C THR A 655 1.75 -16.21 11.38
N SER A 656 0.43 -16.20 11.60
CA SER A 656 -0.38 -14.97 11.56
C SER A 656 0.02 -13.97 12.66
N SER A 657 0.47 -14.44 13.82
CA SER A 657 0.97 -13.58 14.90
C SER A 657 2.27 -12.90 14.50
N ARG A 658 3.21 -13.63 13.86
CA ARG A 658 4.41 -13.04 13.25
C ARG A 658 4.10 -12.02 12.15
N HIS A 659 3.06 -12.27 11.34
CA HIS A 659 2.62 -11.33 10.30
C HIS A 659 2.11 -10.02 10.92
N ASN A 660 1.30 -10.12 11.98
CA ASN A 660 0.78 -8.97 12.71
C ASN A 660 1.89 -8.22 13.46
N ASP A 661 2.90 -8.93 13.97
CA ASP A 661 4.06 -8.32 14.62
C ASP A 661 4.90 -7.51 13.62
N ILE A 662 5.31 -8.12 12.49
CA ILE A 662 6.17 -7.41 11.53
C ILE A 662 5.44 -6.27 10.82
N ALA A 663 4.12 -6.39 10.58
CA ALA A 663 3.32 -5.28 10.10
C ALA A 663 3.29 -4.12 11.11
N ALA A 664 3.02 -4.40 12.39
CA ALA A 664 3.00 -3.39 13.43
C ALA A 664 4.38 -2.79 13.77
N ILE A 665 5.48 -3.46 13.41
CA ILE A 665 6.85 -2.91 13.50
C ILE A 665 7.13 -1.95 12.34
N LEU A 666 6.77 -2.33 11.10
CA LEU A 666 7.09 -1.55 9.90
C LEU A 666 6.14 -0.36 9.66
N ASP A 667 4.87 -0.48 10.08
CA ASP A 667 3.84 0.54 9.91
C ASP A 667 3.79 1.56 11.08
N ALA A 668 4.70 1.47 12.06
CA ALA A 668 4.74 2.36 13.22
C ALA A 668 5.60 3.63 12.96
N PRO A 669 5.12 4.83 13.34
CA PRO A 669 5.92 6.05 13.33
C PRO A 669 6.89 6.05 14.52
N LEU A 670 8.14 5.70 14.25
CA LEU A 670 9.18 5.49 15.26
C LEU A 670 10.12 6.69 15.46
N PHE A 671 10.27 7.52 14.42
CA PHE A 671 11.27 8.57 14.34
C PHE A 671 10.63 9.94 14.10
N SER A 672 11.40 11.03 14.22
CA SER A 672 10.89 12.37 13.95
C SER A 672 10.64 12.63 12.46
N THR A 673 9.46 13.16 12.12
CA THR A 673 9.15 13.73 10.80
C THR A 673 10.20 14.76 10.37
N GLU A 674 10.81 14.54 9.21
CA GLU A 674 11.53 15.58 8.48
C GLU A 674 10.53 16.59 7.91
N ARG A 675 10.79 17.88 8.12
CA ARG A 675 9.87 18.97 7.79
C ARG A 675 10.19 19.61 6.45
N ASP A 676 11.47 19.66 6.09
CA ASP A 676 11.88 20.17 4.78
C ASP A 676 11.34 19.25 3.66
N ALA A 677 10.88 19.85 2.57
CA ALA A 677 10.28 19.11 1.46
C ALA A 677 11.32 18.57 0.47
N SER A 678 12.43 19.28 0.25
CA SER A 678 13.53 18.79 -0.58
C SER A 678 14.30 17.71 0.16
N ALA A 679 14.66 17.95 1.43
CA ALA A 679 15.35 16.95 2.25
C ALA A 679 14.56 15.65 2.36
N ARG A 680 13.22 15.70 2.37
CA ARG A 680 12.38 14.49 2.30
C ARG A 680 12.52 13.73 0.98
N GLN A 681 12.49 14.44 -0.14
CA GLN A 681 12.63 13.86 -1.48
C GLN A 681 14.04 13.28 -1.71
N ASP A 682 15.05 13.87 -1.08
CA ASP A 682 16.44 13.47 -1.20
C ASP A 682 16.82 12.33 -0.26
N TYR A 683 16.38 12.37 1.00
CA TYR A 683 16.82 11.44 2.03
C TYR A 683 15.87 10.26 2.25
N TYR A 684 14.62 10.32 1.80
CA TYR A 684 13.63 9.26 1.99
C TYR A 684 12.98 8.86 0.65
N ARG A 685 12.28 7.72 0.64
CA ARG A 685 11.74 7.09 -0.58
C ARG A 685 10.25 6.82 -0.47
N GLY A 686 9.56 6.89 -1.62
CA GLY A 686 8.15 6.50 -1.71
C GLY A 686 7.23 7.47 -0.96
N GLY A 687 7.52 8.77 -1.02
CA GLY A 687 6.71 9.77 -0.32
C GLY A 687 6.78 9.71 1.21
N GLY A 688 7.78 9.01 1.78
CA GLY A 688 8.03 8.96 3.21
C GLY A 688 8.45 10.31 3.81
N ASP A 689 8.23 10.47 5.12
CA ASP A 689 8.63 11.64 5.90
C ASP A 689 9.74 11.33 6.92
N GLY A 690 10.31 10.14 6.86
CA GLY A 690 11.41 9.68 7.72
C GLY A 690 10.95 9.10 9.06
N THR A 691 9.64 8.99 9.30
CA THR A 691 9.03 8.48 10.55
C THR A 691 8.97 6.95 10.58
N LEU A 692 8.71 6.31 9.45
CA LEU A 692 8.62 4.85 9.33
C LEU A 692 9.98 4.24 9.02
N ILE A 693 10.18 2.98 9.42
CA ILE A 693 11.33 2.18 8.97
C ILE A 693 11.42 2.20 7.43
N VAL A 694 10.30 1.93 6.75
CA VAL A 694 10.21 1.80 5.29
C VAL A 694 10.37 3.12 4.50
N ASP A 695 10.54 4.26 5.16
CA ASP A 695 10.86 5.53 4.50
C ASP A 695 12.34 5.63 4.10
N HIS A 696 13.22 4.89 4.78
CA HIS A 696 14.67 5.01 4.64
C HIS A 696 15.15 4.35 3.33
N GLU A 697 16.18 4.91 2.68
CA GLU A 697 16.70 4.38 1.40
C GLU A 697 17.15 2.93 1.53
N ILE A 698 17.94 2.65 2.57
CA ILE A 698 18.50 1.34 2.91
C ILE A 698 17.87 0.87 4.23
N CYS A 699 17.13 -0.24 4.20
CA CYS A 699 16.65 -0.93 5.39
C CYS A 699 17.32 -2.31 5.52
N VAL A 700 17.77 -2.69 6.71
CA VAL A 700 18.24 -4.05 7.02
C VAL A 700 17.58 -4.57 8.31
N ILE A 701 16.83 -5.66 8.19
CA ILE A 701 16.21 -6.39 9.30
C ILE A 701 17.08 -7.59 9.65
N ASN A 702 17.37 -7.77 10.93
CA ASN A 702 18.01 -8.94 11.50
C ASN A 702 17.17 -9.49 12.67
N GLY A 703 17.43 -10.72 13.11
CA GLY A 703 16.90 -11.25 14.37
C GLY A 703 16.16 -12.58 14.27
N ASP A 704 15.67 -13.04 15.43
CA ASP A 704 14.81 -14.22 15.54
C ASP A 704 13.38 -13.86 15.08
N LEU A 705 13.15 -13.98 13.78
CA LEU A 705 11.83 -13.81 13.17
C LEU A 705 10.90 -15.00 13.46
N ASN A 706 11.40 -16.06 14.10
CA ASN A 706 10.64 -17.18 14.65
C ASN A 706 9.79 -17.99 13.65
N TYR A 707 9.97 -17.78 12.33
CA TYR A 707 9.30 -18.53 11.27
C TYR A 707 9.81 -19.97 11.19
N ARG A 708 8.90 -20.89 10.88
CA ARG A 708 9.15 -22.35 10.94
C ARG A 708 8.97 -23.01 9.58
N ILE A 709 9.33 -24.28 9.50
CA ILE A 709 9.18 -25.11 8.29
C ILE A 709 7.94 -26.00 8.45
N ASP A 710 6.98 -25.91 7.53
CA ASP A 710 5.71 -26.65 7.60
C ASP A 710 5.74 -27.98 6.83
N THR A 711 5.98 -29.06 7.57
CA THR A 711 5.95 -30.44 7.08
C THR A 711 5.23 -31.38 8.06
N MET A 712 4.89 -32.58 7.60
CA MET A 712 4.08 -33.55 8.36
C MET A 712 4.82 -34.22 9.54
N SER A 713 6.14 -34.04 9.70
CA SER A 713 6.89 -34.55 10.87
C SER A 713 8.30 -33.96 11.00
N ARG A 714 8.73 -33.69 12.25
CA ARG A 714 10.11 -33.32 12.62
C ARG A 714 11.15 -34.22 11.95
N ASP A 715 10.94 -35.53 11.99
CA ASP A 715 11.94 -36.50 11.56
C ASP A 715 12.06 -36.53 10.02
N THR A 716 11.10 -35.96 9.27
CA THR A 716 11.24 -35.65 7.84
C THR A 716 12.15 -34.43 7.61
N VAL A 717 12.07 -33.40 8.46
CA VAL A 717 12.97 -32.23 8.40
C VAL A 717 14.39 -32.65 8.74
N VAL A 718 14.60 -33.40 9.82
CA VAL A 718 15.94 -33.90 10.21
C VAL A 718 16.57 -34.74 9.10
N LYS A 719 15.82 -35.66 8.49
CA LYS A 719 16.30 -36.45 7.34
C LYS A 719 16.63 -35.59 6.13
N ALA A 720 15.84 -34.55 5.83
CA ALA A 720 16.13 -33.65 4.72
C ALA A 720 17.43 -32.85 4.96
N VAL A 721 17.68 -32.38 6.19
CA VAL A 721 18.96 -31.73 6.55
C VAL A 721 20.14 -32.72 6.43
N GLN A 722 19.99 -33.95 6.94
CA GLN A 722 21.02 -35.01 6.81
C GLN A 722 21.33 -35.38 5.35
N GLN A 723 20.38 -35.17 4.43
CA GLN A 723 20.53 -35.38 2.99
C GLN A 723 20.94 -34.11 2.23
N ASN A 724 21.26 -33.02 2.93
CA ASN A 724 21.47 -31.67 2.40
C ASN A 724 20.37 -31.16 1.44
N ASN A 725 19.14 -31.68 1.58
CA ASN A 725 18.00 -31.33 0.73
C ASN A 725 17.30 -30.08 1.28
N LEU A 726 18.03 -28.96 1.32
CA LEU A 726 17.55 -27.68 1.84
C LEU A 726 16.46 -27.07 0.95
N GLY A 727 16.49 -27.31 -0.37
CA GLY A 727 15.46 -26.86 -1.31
C GLY A 727 14.05 -27.28 -0.90
N LYS A 728 13.85 -28.57 -0.62
CA LYS A 728 12.59 -29.16 -0.12
C LYS A 728 12.09 -28.53 1.19
N LEU A 729 13.00 -27.94 1.98
CA LEU A 729 12.66 -27.22 3.20
C LEU A 729 12.32 -25.75 2.92
N ARG A 730 13.01 -25.08 1.98
CA ARG A 730 12.70 -23.71 1.52
C ARG A 730 11.34 -23.58 0.82
N ASP A 731 10.86 -24.66 0.21
CA ASP A 731 9.49 -24.75 -0.31
C ASP A 731 8.42 -24.64 0.80
N ARG A 732 8.81 -24.96 2.04
CA ARG A 732 7.95 -25.10 3.22
C ARG A 732 8.28 -24.12 4.35
N ASP A 733 9.30 -23.28 4.18
CA ASP A 733 9.58 -22.17 5.09
C ASP A 733 8.42 -21.16 5.07
N GLN A 734 7.85 -20.88 6.25
CA GLN A 734 6.66 -20.05 6.39
C GLN A 734 6.87 -18.60 5.92
N LEU A 735 8.08 -18.04 6.01
CA LEU A 735 8.37 -16.69 5.53
C LEU A 735 8.40 -16.67 4.00
N LEU A 736 9.13 -17.61 3.38
CA LEU A 736 9.22 -17.73 1.92
C LEU A 736 7.85 -18.08 1.29
N VAL A 737 7.08 -18.99 1.89
CA VAL A 737 5.70 -19.29 1.47
C VAL A 737 4.81 -18.05 1.56
N SER A 738 4.95 -17.25 2.62
CA SER A 738 4.16 -16.02 2.80
C SER A 738 4.56 -14.93 1.79
N ARG A 739 5.85 -14.78 1.45
CA ARG A 739 6.31 -13.90 0.37
C ARG A 739 5.74 -14.30 -0.99
N ARG A 740 5.62 -15.61 -1.26
CA ARG A 740 5.03 -16.16 -2.49
C ARG A 740 3.50 -16.04 -2.59
N LYS A 741 2.76 -16.16 -1.49
CA LYS A 741 1.28 -16.41 -1.54
C LYS A 741 0.37 -15.37 -0.89
N ASN A 742 0.87 -14.46 -0.05
CA ASN A 742 0.05 -13.46 0.64
C ASN A 742 0.33 -12.04 0.11
N PRO A 743 -0.56 -11.41 -0.67
CA PRO A 743 -0.31 -10.07 -1.24
C PRO A 743 0.00 -9.01 -0.17
N ALA A 744 -0.69 -9.08 0.98
CA ALA A 744 -0.58 -8.13 2.08
C ALA A 744 0.64 -8.34 3.00
N PHE A 745 1.50 -9.33 2.73
CA PHE A 745 2.64 -9.62 3.60
C PHE A 745 3.76 -8.59 3.43
N ARG A 746 3.99 -7.73 4.45
CA ARG A 746 4.92 -6.59 4.37
C ARG A 746 6.35 -6.96 3.97
N LEU A 747 6.88 -8.13 4.36
CA LEU A 747 8.22 -8.59 3.95
C LEU A 747 8.31 -9.02 2.46
N ARG A 748 7.24 -8.89 1.66
CA ARG A 748 7.32 -8.90 0.19
C ARG A 748 8.05 -7.68 -0.38
N ALA A 749 8.15 -6.59 0.37
CA ALA A 749 8.95 -5.42 -0.02
C ALA A 749 10.46 -5.58 0.27
N PHE A 750 10.87 -6.72 0.85
CA PHE A 750 12.23 -7.02 1.27
C PHE A 750 12.80 -8.21 0.50
N GLU A 751 14.12 -8.22 0.38
CA GLU A 751 14.98 -9.22 -0.23
C GLU A 751 15.71 -10.03 0.85
N GLU A 752 16.17 -11.24 0.50
CA GLU A 752 16.84 -12.20 1.38
C GLU A 752 17.62 -13.16 0.48
N LEU A 753 18.91 -13.37 0.73
CA LEU A 753 19.71 -14.35 -0.01
C LEU A 753 19.25 -15.80 0.26
N PRO A 754 19.55 -16.76 -0.64
CA PRO A 754 19.18 -18.16 -0.45
C PRO A 754 19.68 -18.76 0.88
N LEU A 755 18.80 -19.48 1.58
CA LEU A 755 19.15 -20.24 2.78
C LEU A 755 19.85 -21.55 2.37
N ASP A 756 21.13 -21.47 2.03
CA ASP A 756 21.99 -22.62 1.66
C ASP A 756 22.75 -23.23 2.85
N PHE A 757 22.46 -22.77 4.07
CA PHE A 757 22.95 -23.33 5.34
C PHE A 757 21.85 -24.07 6.11
N ALA A 758 22.23 -25.03 6.95
CA ALA A 758 21.27 -25.84 7.71
C ALA A 758 20.49 -25.03 8.78
N PRO A 759 19.24 -25.41 9.10
CA PRO A 759 18.39 -24.73 10.09
C PRO A 759 19.10 -24.35 11.41
N THR A 760 18.86 -23.12 11.88
CA THR A 760 19.58 -22.51 13.02
C THR A 760 19.04 -22.94 14.38
N TYR A 761 17.76 -23.30 14.45
CA TYR A 761 17.03 -23.73 15.65
C TYR A 761 16.43 -25.13 15.41
N LYS A 762 16.20 -26.00 16.41
CA LYS A 762 16.57 -25.92 17.83
C LYS A 762 17.61 -27.00 18.12
N TYR A 763 18.72 -26.64 18.75
CA TYR A 763 19.77 -27.55 19.17
C TYR A 763 19.67 -27.92 20.65
N ASP A 764 20.21 -29.10 21.00
CA ASP A 764 20.59 -29.41 22.38
C ASP A 764 21.89 -28.66 22.69
N VAL A 765 21.85 -27.74 23.66
CA VAL A 765 22.96 -26.84 24.03
C VAL A 765 24.25 -27.63 24.29
N GLY A 766 25.37 -27.10 23.80
CA GLY A 766 26.69 -27.75 23.82
C GLY A 766 26.88 -28.79 22.71
N THR A 767 25.91 -28.99 21.80
CA THR A 767 25.98 -30.07 20.79
C THR A 767 25.43 -29.65 19.43
N ASP A 768 25.71 -30.47 18.41
CA ASP A 768 25.16 -30.35 17.04
C ASP A 768 23.92 -31.24 16.82
N ARG A 769 23.30 -31.73 17.90
CA ARG A 769 22.07 -32.53 17.85
C ARG A 769 20.84 -31.62 17.92
N TYR A 770 19.86 -31.86 17.05
CA TYR A 770 18.57 -31.16 17.11
C TYR A 770 17.70 -31.68 18.26
N ASP A 771 17.06 -30.76 18.98
CA ASP A 771 16.24 -30.92 20.19
C ASP A 771 15.75 -32.34 20.47
N THR A 772 16.38 -32.99 21.45
CA THR A 772 16.03 -34.33 21.95
C THR A 772 15.13 -34.30 23.19
N SER A 773 14.78 -33.12 23.70
CA SER A 773 13.85 -32.98 24.84
C SER A 773 12.44 -33.50 24.51
N GLU A 774 11.62 -33.72 25.53
CA GLU A 774 10.20 -34.12 25.38
C GLU A 774 9.40 -33.23 24.41
N LYS A 775 9.78 -31.95 24.30
CA LYS A 775 9.13 -30.96 23.40
C LYS A 775 9.38 -31.28 21.91
N ARG A 776 10.38 -32.12 21.58
CA ARG A 776 10.84 -32.55 20.23
C ARG A 776 10.52 -31.53 19.15
N ARG A 777 11.07 -30.32 19.27
CA ARG A 777 10.84 -29.24 18.29
C ARG A 777 11.40 -29.65 16.93
N SER A 778 10.67 -29.29 15.88
CA SER A 778 11.16 -29.40 14.51
C SER A 778 12.23 -28.33 14.25
N PRO A 779 13.30 -28.64 13.50
CA PRO A 779 14.24 -27.63 13.04
C PRO A 779 13.57 -26.54 12.21
N ALA A 780 14.13 -25.32 12.25
CA ALA A 780 13.66 -24.14 11.52
C ALA A 780 14.77 -23.10 11.30
N TRP A 781 14.63 -22.28 10.26
CA TRP A 781 15.39 -21.05 10.07
C TRP A 781 14.66 -19.89 10.79
N CYS A 782 14.86 -19.81 12.10
CA CYS A 782 14.27 -18.78 12.95
C CYS A 782 14.99 -17.42 12.79
N ASP A 783 16.32 -17.47 12.75
CA ASP A 783 17.25 -16.34 12.70
C ASP A 783 17.47 -15.93 11.25
N ARG A 784 17.22 -14.65 10.92
CA ARG A 784 17.16 -14.19 9.51
C ARG A 784 17.81 -12.84 9.31
N LEU A 785 18.32 -12.61 8.09
CA LEU A 785 18.72 -11.31 7.56
C LEU A 785 17.90 -10.99 6.31
N LEU A 786 17.27 -9.82 6.28
CA LEU A 786 16.52 -9.32 5.12
C LEU A 786 16.86 -7.84 4.88
N TYR A 787 16.84 -7.40 3.63
CA TYR A 787 17.20 -6.03 3.26
C TYR A 787 16.21 -5.42 2.26
N ARG A 788 16.26 -4.11 2.09
CA ARG A 788 15.49 -3.36 1.08
C ARG A 788 16.23 -2.07 0.74
N ALA A 789 16.75 -1.95 -0.48
CA ALA A 789 17.29 -0.69 -0.96
C ALA A 789 17.20 -0.42 -2.48
N ASN A 790 16.51 -1.25 -3.27
CA ASN A 790 16.36 -1.07 -4.73
C ASN A 790 17.69 -0.78 -5.46
N GLY A 791 18.68 -1.66 -5.29
CA GLY A 791 20.00 -1.52 -5.92
C GLY A 791 21.03 -0.69 -5.14
N LYS A 792 20.64 0.01 -4.06
CA LYS A 792 21.61 0.72 -3.19
C LYS A 792 22.25 -0.16 -2.10
N ILE A 793 21.95 -1.45 -2.12
CA ILE A 793 22.57 -2.48 -1.28
C ILE A 793 22.72 -3.77 -2.09
N GLU A 794 23.84 -4.43 -1.92
CA GLU A 794 24.14 -5.76 -2.43
C GLU A 794 24.59 -6.62 -1.24
N GLN A 795 23.92 -7.75 -0.99
CA GLN A 795 24.37 -8.71 0.01
C GLN A 795 25.42 -9.64 -0.62
N LEU A 796 26.59 -9.74 -0.01
CA LEU A 796 27.76 -10.44 -0.54
C LEU A 796 27.88 -11.87 0.02
N ASP A 797 27.51 -12.08 1.29
CA ASP A 797 27.38 -13.40 1.90
C ASP A 797 26.13 -13.54 2.77
N TYR A 798 25.73 -14.79 3.02
CA TYR A 798 24.75 -15.14 4.06
C TYR A 798 25.13 -16.49 4.68
N GLY A 799 25.71 -16.46 5.88
CA GLY A 799 26.24 -17.63 6.57
C GLY A 799 25.63 -17.90 7.95
N ARG A 800 25.89 -19.09 8.47
CA ARG A 800 25.67 -19.46 9.88
C ARG A 800 26.99 -19.80 10.56
N HIS A 801 27.03 -19.66 11.88
CA HIS A 801 28.21 -19.94 12.71
C HIS A 801 27.94 -21.08 13.68
N GLU A 802 28.93 -21.92 13.97
CA GLU A 802 28.73 -23.20 14.69
C GLU A 802 28.83 -23.12 16.23
N ILE A 803 28.59 -21.93 16.82
CA ILE A 803 28.61 -21.71 18.27
C ILE A 803 27.57 -22.61 18.98
N LYS A 804 27.97 -23.26 20.07
CA LYS A 804 27.16 -24.31 20.73
C LYS A 804 26.54 -23.88 22.06
N LEU A 805 26.89 -22.70 22.56
CA LEU A 805 26.37 -22.10 23.80
C LEU A 805 24.86 -21.81 23.82
N SER A 806 24.21 -21.77 22.66
CA SER A 806 22.77 -21.53 22.52
C SER A 806 22.09 -22.68 21.78
N ASP A 807 20.78 -22.81 21.96
CA ASP A 807 19.93 -23.69 21.14
C ASP A 807 19.66 -23.11 19.74
N HIS A 808 20.10 -21.88 19.49
CA HIS A 808 20.20 -21.23 18.17
C HIS A 808 21.67 -21.08 17.73
N ARG A 809 21.93 -21.32 16.44
CA ARG A 809 23.19 -20.95 15.76
C ARG A 809 23.13 -19.48 15.28
N PRO A 810 24.17 -18.65 15.50
CA PRO A 810 24.24 -17.31 14.93
C PRO A 810 24.19 -17.32 13.39
N VAL A 811 23.75 -16.21 12.80
CA VAL A 811 23.86 -15.94 11.35
C VAL A 811 24.55 -14.61 11.10
N SER A 812 25.23 -14.47 9.97
CA SER A 812 25.79 -13.20 9.51
C SER A 812 25.60 -13.00 8.00
N GLY A 813 25.80 -11.76 7.56
CA GLY A 813 25.92 -11.40 6.17
C GLY A 813 26.68 -10.09 6.02
N SER A 814 27.65 -10.07 5.11
CA SER A 814 28.29 -8.86 4.62
C SER A 814 27.50 -8.25 3.45
N PHE A 815 27.59 -6.93 3.33
CA PHE A 815 26.89 -6.13 2.35
C PHE A 815 27.78 -5.00 1.82
N ARG A 816 27.61 -4.64 0.55
CA ARG A 816 28.07 -3.39 -0.05
C ARG A 816 26.91 -2.40 -0.04
N LEU A 817 27.11 -1.22 0.54
CA LEU A 817 26.15 -0.11 0.54
C LEU A 817 26.64 0.98 -0.43
N HIS A 818 25.78 1.44 -1.34
CA HIS A 818 26.07 2.58 -2.20
C HIS A 818 25.46 3.84 -1.57
N VAL A 819 26.25 4.61 -0.84
CA VAL A 819 25.79 5.88 -0.24
C VAL A 819 26.11 7.06 -1.16
N LYS A 820 25.19 8.01 -1.24
CA LYS A 820 25.29 9.17 -2.13
C LYS A 820 25.68 10.46 -1.37
N ASN A 821 26.37 11.35 -2.06
CA ASN A 821 26.54 12.74 -1.65
C ASN A 821 26.05 13.68 -2.77
N VAL A 822 25.22 14.66 -2.42
CA VAL A 822 24.42 15.45 -3.38
C VAL A 822 25.07 16.80 -3.72
N ASP A 823 25.30 17.04 -5.01
CA ASP A 823 25.62 18.36 -5.56
C ASP A 823 24.31 19.15 -5.76
N GLU A 824 23.99 20.02 -4.81
CA GLU A 824 22.77 20.85 -4.81
C GLU A 824 22.57 21.64 -6.13
N ARG A 825 23.66 22.09 -6.76
CA ARG A 825 23.61 22.93 -7.97
C ARG A 825 23.26 22.09 -9.19
N LYS A 826 23.92 20.94 -9.37
CA LYS A 826 23.57 20.00 -10.44
C LYS A 826 22.16 19.43 -10.23
N ARG A 827 21.80 19.15 -8.97
CA ARG A 827 20.45 18.71 -8.62
C ARG A 827 19.40 19.73 -9.06
N ALA A 828 19.59 21.02 -8.77
CA ALA A 828 18.66 22.07 -9.20
C ALA A 828 18.49 22.14 -10.73
N GLN A 829 19.56 21.88 -11.50
CA GLN A 829 19.49 21.78 -12.97
C GLN A 829 18.65 20.57 -13.40
N VAL A 830 18.91 19.38 -12.84
CA VAL A 830 18.15 18.15 -13.18
C VAL A 830 16.69 18.22 -12.71
N VAL A 831 16.38 18.93 -11.62
CA VAL A 831 15.01 19.26 -11.22
C VAL A 831 14.33 20.10 -12.32
N MET A 832 14.99 21.11 -12.87
CA MET A 832 14.43 21.93 -13.96
C MET A 832 14.26 21.13 -15.26
N GLU A 833 15.22 20.26 -15.62
CA GLU A 833 15.08 19.31 -16.74
C GLU A 833 13.85 18.40 -16.56
N ALA A 834 13.67 17.84 -15.35
CA ALA A 834 12.56 16.96 -15.03
C ALA A 834 11.20 17.66 -15.05
N TYR A 835 11.11 18.91 -14.59
CA TYR A 835 9.87 19.71 -14.70
C TYR A 835 9.51 20.00 -16.16
N ASN A 836 10.45 20.43 -16.98
CA ASN A 836 10.19 20.71 -18.41
C ASN A 836 9.73 19.44 -19.13
N SER A 837 10.43 18.32 -18.94
CA SER A 837 10.07 17.04 -19.54
C SER A 837 8.72 16.50 -19.04
N PHE A 838 8.32 16.78 -17.80
CA PHE A 838 6.98 16.45 -17.31
C PHE A 838 5.90 17.32 -17.96
N GLU A 839 6.15 18.62 -18.17
CA GLU A 839 5.19 19.51 -18.82
C GLU A 839 4.95 19.13 -20.30
N ASP A 840 5.99 18.68 -21.02
CA ASP A 840 5.83 18.10 -22.38
C ASP A 840 4.92 16.86 -22.36
N VAL A 841 5.10 15.96 -21.40
CA VAL A 841 4.28 14.74 -21.21
C VAL A 841 2.85 15.10 -20.79
N ARG A 842 2.68 16.08 -19.90
CA ARG A 842 1.36 16.59 -19.46
C ARG A 842 0.61 17.16 -20.65
N GLN A 843 1.24 18.03 -21.44
CA GLN A 843 0.62 18.70 -22.57
C GLN A 843 0.14 17.67 -23.60
N LYS A 844 1.01 16.74 -23.99
CA LYS A 844 0.63 15.66 -24.92
C LYS A 844 -0.53 14.81 -24.37
N HIS A 845 -0.48 14.39 -23.10
CA HIS A 845 -1.56 13.57 -22.54
C HIS A 845 -2.91 14.31 -22.54
N LEU A 846 -2.91 15.63 -22.31
CA LEU A 846 -4.13 16.43 -22.38
C LEU A 846 -4.66 16.56 -23.81
N GLU A 847 -3.79 16.66 -24.81
CA GLU A 847 -4.16 16.67 -26.23
C GLU A 847 -4.74 15.31 -26.68
N ASP A 848 -4.04 14.22 -26.39
CA ASP A 848 -4.50 12.85 -26.67
C ASP A 848 -5.86 12.57 -25.98
N ALA A 849 -6.03 13.01 -24.72
CA ALA A 849 -7.27 12.83 -23.96
C ALA A 849 -8.43 13.74 -24.44
N LYS A 850 -8.15 14.99 -24.85
CA LYS A 850 -9.14 15.88 -25.49
C LYS A 850 -9.73 15.23 -26.74
N ILE A 851 -8.88 14.65 -27.60
CA ILE A 851 -9.30 13.94 -28.82
C ILE A 851 -10.12 12.68 -28.46
N HIS A 852 -9.64 11.88 -27.51
CA HIS A 852 -10.36 10.68 -27.07
C HIS A 852 -11.76 11.01 -26.50
N TYR A 853 -11.91 12.10 -25.74
CA TYR A 853 -13.22 12.52 -25.24
C TYR A 853 -14.18 12.87 -26.38
N LEU A 854 -13.78 13.74 -27.32
CA LEU A 854 -14.62 14.16 -28.44
C LEU A 854 -15.05 12.99 -29.35
N VAL A 855 -14.12 12.09 -29.69
CA VAL A 855 -14.40 10.97 -30.60
C VAL A 855 -15.11 9.82 -29.89
N VAL A 856 -14.59 9.35 -28.75
CA VAL A 856 -15.04 8.10 -28.10
C VAL A 856 -16.16 8.31 -27.08
N THR A 857 -16.27 9.52 -26.48
CA THR A 857 -17.31 9.82 -25.48
C THR A 857 -18.47 10.64 -26.06
N CYS A 858 -18.20 11.55 -26.99
CA CYS A 858 -19.23 12.38 -27.62
C CYS A 858 -19.68 11.86 -29.00
N GLY A 859 -18.78 11.22 -29.77
CA GLY A 859 -19.10 10.66 -31.09
C GLY A 859 -18.87 11.61 -32.28
N PHE A 860 -18.10 12.69 -32.10
CA PHE A 860 -17.77 13.63 -33.18
C PHE A 860 -16.76 13.06 -34.18
N ASP A 861 -16.77 13.56 -35.42
CA ASP A 861 -16.01 13.01 -36.53
C ASP A 861 -14.65 13.71 -36.80
N GLU A 862 -13.79 13.06 -37.60
CA GLU A 862 -12.47 13.58 -38.01
C GLU A 862 -12.50 14.93 -38.77
N PRO A 863 -13.57 15.28 -39.51
CA PRO A 863 -13.83 16.66 -39.93
C PRO A 863 -14.03 17.66 -38.78
N THR A 864 -15.01 17.45 -37.90
CA THR A 864 -15.39 18.38 -36.82
C THR A 864 -14.21 18.68 -35.88
N LYS A 865 -13.36 17.67 -35.64
CA LYS A 865 -12.04 17.76 -34.99
C LYS A 865 -11.18 18.95 -35.43
N LYS A 866 -11.23 19.39 -36.69
CA LYS A 866 -10.40 20.51 -37.19
C LYS A 866 -10.95 21.88 -36.86
N GLU A 867 -12.26 22.02 -36.74
CA GLU A 867 -12.89 23.30 -36.40
C GLU A 867 -12.84 23.56 -34.89
N ALA A 868 -12.94 22.51 -34.07
CA ALA A 868 -12.70 22.56 -32.62
C ALA A 868 -11.22 22.79 -32.20
N HIS A 869 -10.30 22.92 -33.18
CA HIS A 869 -8.88 23.20 -32.99
C HIS A 869 -8.44 24.57 -33.58
N GLY A 870 -9.39 25.38 -34.09
CA GLY A 870 -9.14 26.64 -34.81
C GLY A 870 -9.00 27.88 -33.94
#